data_AF-A0A8I5TXY3-F1
#
_entry.id   AF-A0A8I5TXY3-F1
#
_cell.length_a   1.000
_cell.length_b   1.000
_cell.length_c   1.000
_cell.angle_alpha   90.00
_cell.angle_beta   90.00
_cell.angle_gamma   90.00
#
_symmetry.space_group_name_H-M   'P 1'
#
loop_
_entity.id
_entity.type
_entity.pdbx_description
1 polymer ?
#
loop_
_entity_poly.entity_id
_entity_poly.type
_entity_poly.pdbx_seq_one_letter_code
_entity_poly.pdbx_strand_id
1 'polypeptide(L)'
;MSDAEEAPREATRENGETEMKEEEEPNPNYKEVEDPQQESKDDTLAWRESQEEERKTGEEEGEEEEEKEEEGKKDKKIVMEETEEKAGESQEKEASGIQEETTVEPQEVTESMIRLETQITDSQSVTSGIFPKTQRGSKSKLSLQLEDAETDELLRDLSTQLEFLDLDQISPEEQQISSPERQPSGELEEKTDQMPQDELGQERRDLEPENREEGQERTVSDIQSKAGISRESLVSSTTEDILFQKDKSAPVYPLTMTWSFGWNSSLPVYYIREEKQRVLLYVCAHTAIIYNVFRNNQYHLQGHANIISCLCVSEDRRWIATADKGPDCLVIIWDSFTGIPVHTIFDSCPEGSGIRAMAMTHDAKYLATISDAEVQKVCIWKWTLAVETPACTLELPTEYGVQNYVTFNPTNNKELVSNSKTWAIYYAWYEERDTLAHSAPLLTEKTFNKLVGKFSQSVFHLNLTQILSATMEGKLVVWDIHRPPSSASTFLGFPYIKPCKLVHLQKEGITVLTTTDSYIVTGDIKGNIKFYDHTLSIVNWYSHLKLGAIRTLSFSKTPATPPTEKSNYPPDCTLKGDLFVLRNFIIGTSDAAVYHLTTDGTKLEKLFVEPKDAICAISCHPYQPLIAIGSICGMIKVWNYENKQYLFSRVFEKGLGVQSLTYNPEGIFILSAYRRFHMDSPERDGCTWDRSFTVAVYMLVVRNGQRVWEYLARLRSHRKSIRSLLFGVYLDSNEPRLLSLGTDRLLIEYDLLRSYKDCLEVLDIHHTDQGCYPTCMVWYPPLTRELFLLICNSGYKVKLFNATTKMCRKTLLGPAYGSPIEQTQVLPVRSMAELQKRYLVFINRDKVGLQILPVDGNPHKTSAIVCHPNGVAGMAVSYDGHYAFTAGGHDRSVVQWKITLSVLEAAVSLGGEDLTPFYGLLSGGREGKFYRELEDYFYYSQLRSQGIDTMETRKVSEHICLSELPFVMRAIGFYPSEEKIDDIFNEIKFGEYVDTGKLIDKINLPDFLKVYLNHKPPFGNTMSGIHKSFEVLGYTNSKGKKAIRREDFLRLLVTKGEHMTEEEMLDCFASLFGLNPEGWKSEPATSSVKGSEICLEEELPDEITAEIFATEILGLTISEYSSQDGQ
;
A
#
# COMPACT_ATOMS: atom_id res chain seq x y z
N MET A 1 -6.67 -74.31 -33.33
CA MET A 1 -6.22 -73.84 -34.66
C MET A 1 -6.98 -72.57 -34.94
N SER A 2 -6.29 -71.50 -35.31
CA SER A 2 -6.79 -70.19 -35.79
C SER A 2 -7.84 -69.43 -34.97
N ASP A 3 -7.79 -68.11 -34.85
CA ASP A 3 -6.71 -67.11 -34.91
C ASP A 3 -7.32 -65.76 -34.46
N ALA A 4 -6.47 -64.80 -34.08
CA ALA A 4 -6.76 -63.36 -33.92
C ALA A 4 -7.70 -62.87 -32.78
N GLU A 5 -7.23 -61.77 -32.17
CA GLU A 5 -7.95 -60.56 -31.68
C GLU A 5 -8.92 -60.56 -30.46
N GLU A 6 -8.74 -59.50 -29.67
CA GLU A 6 -9.58 -58.77 -28.69
C GLU A 6 -10.46 -59.47 -27.61
N ALA A 7 -9.98 -59.36 -26.36
CA ALA A 7 -10.67 -58.95 -25.12
C ALA A 7 -12.12 -59.41 -24.77
N PRO A 8 -12.23 -60.27 -23.73
CA PRO A 8 -13.31 -60.26 -22.72
C PRO A 8 -12.76 -59.86 -21.32
N ARG A 9 -13.43 -59.04 -20.50
CA ARG A 9 -14.63 -59.26 -19.66
C ARG A 9 -14.45 -60.23 -18.48
N GLU A 10 -14.63 -59.71 -17.25
CA GLU A 10 -15.47 -60.24 -16.14
C GLU A 10 -15.39 -59.25 -14.93
N ALA A 11 -16.20 -59.29 -13.86
CA ALA A 11 -17.67 -59.27 -13.74
C ALA A 11 -18.09 -59.15 -12.25
N THR A 12 -19.18 -58.44 -11.92
CA THR A 12 -19.92 -58.43 -10.60
C THR A 12 -19.17 -57.87 -9.37
N ARG A 13 -19.79 -57.35 -8.28
CA ARG A 13 -21.22 -57.32 -7.84
C ARG A 13 -21.53 -56.23 -6.76
N GLU A 14 -22.78 -55.71 -6.73
CA GLU A 14 -23.64 -55.25 -5.57
C GLU A 14 -23.04 -54.42 -4.38
N ASN A 15 -23.65 -53.37 -3.78
CA ASN A 15 -24.97 -52.66 -3.82
C ASN A 15 -24.74 -51.12 -3.63
N GLY A 16 -25.57 -50.18 -4.13
CA GLY A 16 -26.81 -49.62 -3.49
C GLY A 16 -26.54 -48.21 -2.90
N GLU A 17 -27.42 -47.18 -2.90
CA GLU A 17 -28.81 -47.05 -3.39
C GLU A 17 -29.18 -45.57 -3.75
N THR A 18 -30.05 -45.41 -4.75
CA THR A 18 -31.00 -44.31 -5.13
C THR A 18 -30.88 -42.84 -4.69
N GLU A 19 -31.09 -41.94 -5.67
CA GLU A 19 -32.07 -40.82 -5.60
C GLU A 19 -32.61 -40.51 -7.03
N MET A 20 -33.86 -40.04 -7.20
CA MET A 20 -34.55 -39.88 -8.52
C MET A 20 -35.58 -38.73 -8.52
N LYS A 21 -36.06 -38.34 -9.72
CA LYS A 21 -36.94 -37.18 -9.99
C LYS A 21 -38.44 -37.53 -10.14
N GLU A 22 -39.29 -36.52 -9.93
CA GLU A 22 -40.60 -36.25 -10.57
C GLU A 22 -40.64 -34.71 -10.78
N GLU A 23 -41.17 -34.02 -11.81
CA GLU A 23 -42.24 -34.19 -12.82
C GLU A 23 -43.67 -33.84 -12.33
N GLU A 24 -44.40 -33.02 -13.10
CA GLU A 24 -45.66 -32.32 -12.73
C GLU A 24 -46.78 -32.44 -13.81
N GLU A 25 -47.98 -31.93 -13.49
CA GLU A 25 -49.25 -31.86 -14.27
C GLU A 25 -50.09 -33.17 -14.38
N PRO A 26 -51.43 -33.14 -14.68
CA PRO A 26 -52.33 -31.99 -15.02
C PRO A 26 -53.76 -31.94 -14.36
N ASN A 27 -54.25 -30.73 -14.02
CA ASN A 27 -55.68 -30.24 -14.13
C ASN A 27 -56.85 -31.00 -13.39
N PRO A 28 -58.17 -30.60 -13.42
CA PRO A 28 -58.84 -29.38 -13.95
C PRO A 28 -59.98 -28.69 -13.13
N ASN A 29 -60.43 -27.52 -13.65
CA ASN A 29 -61.82 -26.97 -13.69
C ASN A 29 -62.51 -26.22 -12.52
N TYR A 30 -63.03 -25.00 -12.85
CA TYR A 30 -64.28 -24.30 -12.43
C TYR A 30 -64.70 -24.27 -10.93
N LYS A 31 -65.16 -23.17 -10.31
CA LYS A 31 -65.93 -21.95 -10.71
C LYS A 31 -65.87 -20.92 -9.53
N GLU A 32 -66.43 -19.70 -9.48
CA GLU A 32 -67.36 -18.90 -10.33
C GLU A 32 -66.92 -17.40 -10.35
N VAL A 33 -67.68 -16.45 -9.76
CA VAL A 33 -67.52 -14.98 -9.77
C VAL A 33 -68.15 -14.36 -8.50
N GLU A 34 -67.61 -13.23 -7.99
CA GLU A 34 -68.32 -12.00 -7.51
C GLU A 34 -67.60 -11.19 -6.40
N ASP A 35 -67.36 -9.90 -6.68
CA ASP A 35 -67.26 -8.77 -5.71
C ASP A 35 -68.68 -8.39 -5.22
N PRO A 36 -68.93 -7.68 -4.07
CA PRO A 36 -68.15 -6.51 -3.61
C PRO A 36 -68.12 -6.18 -2.08
N GLN A 37 -67.43 -5.07 -1.75
CA GLN A 37 -67.73 -3.99 -0.78
C GLN A 37 -68.43 -4.18 0.60
N GLN A 38 -67.88 -3.43 1.57
CA GLN A 38 -68.51 -2.68 2.69
C GLN A 38 -68.79 -3.29 4.09
N GLU A 39 -68.06 -2.73 5.06
CA GLU A 39 -68.49 -2.11 6.34
C GLU A 39 -69.41 -2.82 7.37
N SER A 40 -68.81 -3.09 8.54
CA SER A 40 -69.35 -2.95 9.92
C SER A 40 -70.38 -4.00 10.41
N LYS A 41 -70.31 -4.49 11.67
CA LYS A 41 -70.69 -3.71 12.85
C LYS A 41 -70.36 -4.32 14.25
N ASP A 42 -70.65 -3.51 15.26
CA ASP A 42 -70.95 -3.78 16.68
C ASP A 42 -69.87 -4.38 17.63
N ASP A 43 -69.26 -3.49 18.43
CA ASP A 43 -69.40 -3.39 19.91
C ASP A 43 -69.73 -4.68 20.72
N THR A 44 -69.16 -4.92 21.92
CA THR A 44 -69.21 -3.99 23.06
C THR A 44 -68.21 -4.34 24.21
N LEU A 45 -67.77 -3.31 24.95
CA LEU A 45 -67.50 -3.25 26.40
C LEU A 45 -66.52 -4.24 27.13
N ALA A 46 -65.40 -3.67 27.61
CA ALA A 46 -65.08 -3.40 29.05
C ALA A 46 -64.87 -4.54 30.08
N TRP A 47 -64.18 -4.38 31.22
CA TRP A 47 -63.08 -3.49 31.69
C TRP A 47 -62.53 -4.11 33.02
N ARG A 48 -61.22 -3.99 33.30
CA ARG A 48 -60.55 -3.99 34.64
C ARG A 48 -60.52 -5.20 35.62
N GLU A 49 -59.32 -5.37 36.21
CA GLU A 49 -58.97 -5.55 37.66
C GLU A 49 -59.96 -6.21 38.64
N SER A 50 -59.59 -7.32 39.30
CA SER A 50 -59.19 -7.37 40.74
C SER A 50 -59.07 -8.77 41.38
N GLN A 51 -57.98 -8.96 42.17
CA GLN A 51 -57.86 -9.70 43.45
C GLN A 51 -58.17 -11.22 43.65
N GLU A 52 -57.48 -11.73 44.70
CA GLU A 52 -57.83 -12.79 45.67
C GLU A 52 -57.58 -14.31 45.41
N GLU A 53 -56.54 -14.77 46.14
CA GLU A 53 -56.45 -15.96 47.02
C GLU A 53 -56.43 -17.43 46.52
N GLU A 54 -55.31 -18.06 46.88
CA GLU A 54 -55.05 -19.45 47.30
C GLU A 54 -56.06 -20.59 47.02
N ARG A 55 -55.49 -21.73 46.56
CA ARG A 55 -55.46 -22.93 47.42
C ARG A 55 -54.26 -23.85 47.17
N LYS A 56 -53.88 -24.56 48.24
CA LYS A 56 -52.73 -25.48 48.42
C LYS A 56 -53.08 -26.90 47.86
N THR A 57 -52.26 -27.96 47.88
CA THR A 57 -51.35 -28.56 48.90
C THR A 57 -50.33 -29.55 48.26
N GLY A 58 -49.37 -30.07 49.05
CA GLY A 58 -48.32 -31.03 48.62
C GLY A 58 -46.94 -30.38 48.49
N GLU A 59 -46.01 -30.37 49.46
CA GLU A 59 -45.72 -31.33 50.57
C GLU A 59 -45.35 -32.72 50.00
N GLU A 60 -44.44 -33.54 50.56
CA GLU A 60 -43.63 -33.53 51.80
C GLU A 60 -42.11 -33.25 51.51
N GLU A 61 -41.16 -32.98 52.41
CA GLU A 61 -41.05 -32.46 53.81
C GLU A 61 -39.52 -32.30 54.15
N GLY A 62 -39.11 -31.71 55.30
CA GLY A 62 -37.71 -31.60 55.74
C GLY A 62 -37.51 -30.94 57.12
N GLU A 63 -36.41 -31.28 57.82
CA GLU A 63 -36.11 -30.93 59.23
C GLU A 63 -34.59 -30.68 59.43
N GLU A 64 -34.07 -30.12 60.53
CA GLU A 64 -34.40 -28.97 61.41
C GLU A 64 -33.38 -28.99 62.59
N GLU A 65 -33.08 -27.83 63.21
CA GLU A 65 -33.06 -27.61 64.67
C GLU A 65 -32.49 -26.20 65.03
N GLU A 66 -33.06 -25.59 66.07
CA GLU A 66 -32.64 -24.30 66.67
C GLU A 66 -31.68 -24.57 67.89
N GLU A 67 -31.26 -23.68 68.81
CA GLU A 67 -31.78 -22.42 69.39
C GLU A 67 -30.66 -21.55 70.05
N LYS A 68 -30.92 -20.22 70.19
CA LYS A 68 -30.51 -19.31 71.32
C LYS A 68 -28.98 -19.01 71.56
N GLU A 69 -28.54 -17.95 72.27
CA GLU A 69 -29.21 -16.90 73.08
C GLU A 69 -28.40 -15.57 73.20
N GLU A 70 -29.06 -14.52 73.75
CA GLU A 70 -28.56 -13.26 74.38
C GLU A 70 -27.95 -12.06 73.56
N GLU A 71 -28.09 -10.85 74.13
CA GLU A 71 -27.81 -9.51 73.55
C GLU A 71 -26.69 -8.72 74.28
N GLY A 72 -26.10 -7.65 73.68
CA GLY A 72 -24.96 -6.95 74.32
C GLY A 72 -24.55 -5.49 73.96
N LYS A 73 -25.35 -4.69 73.23
CA LYS A 73 -25.22 -3.21 73.01
C LYS A 73 -23.84 -2.51 73.08
N LYS A 74 -23.35 -2.00 71.93
CA LYS A 74 -23.13 -0.54 71.67
C LYS A 74 -22.62 -0.23 70.25
N ASP A 75 -22.96 0.95 69.74
CA ASP A 75 -22.63 1.41 68.39
C ASP A 75 -21.16 1.85 68.22
N LYS A 76 -20.54 1.50 67.06
CA LYS A 76 -20.13 2.49 66.03
C LYS A 76 -19.46 1.90 64.78
N LYS A 77 -20.07 2.18 63.63
CA LYS A 77 -19.49 2.69 62.36
C LYS A 77 -18.03 2.35 62.03
N ILE A 78 -17.81 1.64 60.92
CA ILE A 78 -16.58 1.68 60.12
C ILE A 78 -16.93 2.12 58.68
N VAL A 79 -16.05 2.91 58.07
CA VAL A 79 -16.04 3.32 56.66
C VAL A 79 -14.59 3.16 56.18
N MET A 80 -14.37 2.78 54.92
CA MET A 80 -13.03 2.79 54.31
C MET A 80 -12.78 4.11 53.60
N GLU A 81 -11.70 4.77 53.97
CA GLU A 81 -11.11 5.93 53.30
C GLU A 81 -9.57 5.82 53.43
N GLU A 82 -8.82 6.75 52.83
CA GLU A 82 -7.38 6.67 52.52
C GLU A 82 -6.41 6.44 53.70
N THR A 83 -5.16 6.06 53.39
CA THR A 83 -4.00 6.52 54.19
C THR A 83 -2.71 6.55 53.36
N GLU A 84 -1.88 7.57 53.62
CA GLU A 84 -0.49 7.66 53.15
C GLU A 84 0.44 6.70 53.92
N GLU A 85 1.56 6.30 53.33
CA GLU A 85 2.77 6.00 54.12
C GLU A 85 3.60 7.28 54.31
N LYS A 86 3.77 7.71 55.56
CA LYS A 86 4.82 8.64 55.99
C LYS A 86 5.65 8.00 57.10
N ALA A 87 6.93 8.37 57.15
CA ALA A 87 7.93 7.71 58.00
C ALA A 87 7.72 7.96 59.51
N GLY A 88 8.23 7.02 60.32
CA GLY A 88 8.45 7.17 61.76
C GLY A 88 9.87 6.72 62.13
N GLU A 89 10.53 7.44 63.02
CA GLU A 89 11.97 7.33 63.30
C GLU A 89 12.31 6.37 64.46
N SER A 90 13.55 5.85 64.49
CA SER A 90 14.19 5.43 65.75
C SER A 90 15.74 5.50 65.71
N GLN A 91 16.27 6.64 66.13
CA GLN A 91 17.54 6.88 66.83
C GLN A 91 18.81 6.04 66.49
N GLU A 92 19.87 6.75 66.06
CA GLU A 92 21.16 6.67 66.77
C GLU A 92 21.88 8.06 66.79
N LYS A 93 23.18 8.14 67.11
CA LYS A 93 23.75 9.23 67.93
C LYS A 93 24.72 10.23 67.27
N GLU A 94 24.78 11.41 67.94
CA GLU A 94 25.96 12.23 68.29
C GLU A 94 26.79 13.02 67.23
N ALA A 95 26.80 14.36 67.46
CA ALA A 95 27.97 15.24 67.61
C ALA A 95 28.33 16.29 66.53
N SER A 96 28.34 17.56 66.98
CA SER A 96 29.02 18.77 66.42
C SER A 96 28.60 19.32 65.04
N GLY A 97 28.60 20.64 64.81
CA GLY A 97 28.71 21.75 65.76
C GLY A 97 29.02 23.13 65.14
N ILE A 98 28.61 24.19 65.86
CA ILE A 98 29.15 25.58 65.88
C ILE A 98 28.90 26.52 64.67
N GLN A 99 28.14 27.57 65.01
CA GLN A 99 28.08 28.99 64.59
C GLN A 99 29.17 29.59 63.68
N GLU A 100 28.77 30.50 62.77
CA GLU A 100 28.94 31.99 62.78
C GLU A 100 28.13 32.54 61.57
N GLU A 101 27.38 33.66 61.57
CA GLU A 101 27.62 35.08 61.91
C GLU A 101 28.64 35.79 60.97
N THR A 102 28.45 37.03 60.47
CA THR A 102 27.32 38.00 60.51
C THR A 102 27.39 39.02 59.34
N THR A 103 26.21 39.43 58.79
CA THR A 103 25.84 40.74 58.13
C THR A 103 26.77 41.38 57.05
N VAL A 104 26.42 42.41 56.23
CA VAL A 104 25.42 43.50 56.20
C VAL A 104 24.95 43.82 54.76
N GLU A 105 23.61 43.87 54.53
CA GLU A 105 22.73 44.81 53.74
C GLU A 105 23.20 45.60 52.45
N PRO A 106 22.32 46.34 51.73
CA PRO A 106 21.07 45.92 51.05
C PRO A 106 20.83 46.57 49.64
N GLN A 107 19.84 46.09 48.86
CA GLN A 107 18.84 46.98 48.19
C GLN A 107 17.62 46.23 47.55
N GLU A 108 16.42 46.76 47.88
CA GLU A 108 15.08 46.78 47.24
C GLU A 108 14.62 45.71 46.18
N VAL A 109 13.47 44.99 46.27
CA VAL A 109 12.01 45.31 46.52
C VAL A 109 11.25 45.60 45.20
N THR A 110 10.10 44.98 44.81
CA THR A 110 9.21 43.97 45.43
C THR A 110 8.36 43.16 44.40
N GLU A 111 7.67 42.13 44.89
CA GLU A 111 6.56 41.35 44.28
C GLU A 111 5.28 42.22 44.03
N SER A 112 4.10 41.76 43.53
CA SER A 112 3.41 40.46 43.62
C SER A 112 2.18 40.35 42.68
N MET A 113 1.63 39.13 42.53
CA MET A 113 0.26 38.86 42.02
C MET A 113 -0.73 38.68 43.18
N ILE A 114 -2.03 38.99 43.02
CA ILE A 114 -3.16 38.25 43.67
C ILE A 114 -4.58 38.66 43.19
N ARG A 115 -5.41 37.66 42.81
CA ARG A 115 -6.91 37.63 42.71
C ARG A 115 -7.57 38.67 41.75
N LEU A 116 -8.81 38.52 41.24
CA LEU A 116 -10.06 37.92 41.77
C LEU A 116 -10.92 37.22 40.68
N GLU A 117 -11.78 36.28 41.10
CA GLU A 117 -13.07 35.96 40.46
C GLU A 117 -14.16 36.89 41.07
N THR A 118 -15.42 37.05 40.61
CA THR A 118 -16.39 36.11 40.01
C THR A 118 -17.59 36.85 39.37
N GLN A 119 -18.27 36.18 38.42
CA GLN A 119 -19.75 36.15 38.21
C GLN A 119 -20.59 37.28 37.54
N ILE A 120 -21.69 36.78 36.90
CA ILE A 120 -23.08 37.32 36.75
C ILE A 120 -23.59 37.87 35.39
N THR A 121 -24.33 36.97 34.69
CA THR A 121 -25.55 37.09 33.85
C THR A 121 -25.65 37.96 32.57
N ASP A 122 -25.96 37.26 31.47
CA ASP A 122 -27.13 37.44 30.56
C ASP A 122 -27.78 38.83 30.38
N SER A 123 -27.90 39.31 29.14
CA SER A 123 -29.14 39.14 28.34
C SER A 123 -29.20 39.95 27.01
N GLN A 124 -30.15 39.51 26.17
CA GLN A 124 -30.83 40.09 25.00
C GLN A 124 -30.91 41.64 24.85
N SER A 125 -31.19 42.26 23.69
CA SER A 125 -31.19 41.86 22.25
C SER A 125 -31.59 43.06 21.33
N VAL A 126 -31.49 42.90 20.00
CA VAL A 126 -32.18 43.65 18.91
C VAL A 126 -32.15 45.19 18.88
N THR A 127 -31.56 45.78 17.81
CA THR A 127 -32.28 46.71 16.88
C THR A 127 -31.49 47.02 15.60
N SER A 128 -32.21 47.41 14.54
CA SER A 128 -31.71 47.74 13.19
C SER A 128 -31.66 49.26 12.93
N GLY A 129 -30.86 49.74 11.95
CA GLY A 129 -30.82 51.19 11.67
C GLY A 129 -29.94 51.72 10.53
N ILE A 130 -30.29 51.39 9.27
CA ILE A 130 -30.39 52.30 8.08
C ILE A 130 -29.29 53.38 7.80
N PHE A 131 -28.83 53.42 6.54
CA PHE A 131 -27.99 54.47 5.92
C PHE A 131 -28.45 55.93 6.10
N PRO A 132 -27.52 56.88 5.95
CA PRO A 132 -27.75 57.91 4.92
C PRO A 132 -26.59 58.06 3.90
N LYS A 133 -26.94 58.55 2.71
CA LYS A 133 -25.99 58.96 1.65
C LYS A 133 -25.56 60.42 1.84
N THR A 134 -24.34 60.75 1.44
CA THR A 134 -24.00 62.14 1.04
C THR A 134 -23.16 62.13 -0.24
N GLN A 135 -23.65 62.79 -1.28
CA GLN A 135 -22.86 63.06 -2.49
C GLN A 135 -22.02 64.33 -2.31
N ARG A 136 -20.76 64.30 -2.76
CA ARG A 136 -20.16 65.44 -3.47
C ARG A 136 -19.06 64.92 -4.39
N GLY A 137 -19.15 65.28 -5.66
CA GLY A 137 -18.09 65.02 -6.64
C GLY A 137 -17.58 66.33 -7.23
N SER A 138 -16.32 66.32 -7.66
CA SER A 138 -15.77 67.27 -8.62
C SER A 138 -14.95 66.51 -9.66
N LYS A 139 -14.95 67.01 -10.89
CA LYS A 139 -14.18 66.42 -12.00
C LYS A 139 -12.78 67.02 -12.02
N SER A 140 -11.79 66.19 -12.33
CA SER A 140 -10.67 66.59 -13.18
C SER A 140 -10.24 65.39 -14.02
N LYS A 141 -9.36 65.62 -15.01
CA LYS A 141 -9.03 64.72 -16.11
C LYS A 141 -7.62 65.08 -16.58
N LEU A 142 -6.97 64.18 -17.35
CA LEU A 142 -5.61 64.31 -17.91
C LEU A 142 -4.51 64.05 -16.87
N SER A 143 -3.29 63.57 -17.18
CA SER A 143 -2.73 62.59 -18.15
C SER A 143 -1.25 62.95 -18.39
N LEU A 144 -0.41 61.97 -18.80
CA LEU A 144 1.03 62.15 -19.15
C LEU A 144 1.94 62.40 -17.93
N GLN A 145 3.26 62.17 -17.96
CA GLN A 145 4.11 61.09 -18.52
C GLN A 145 5.57 61.37 -18.06
N LEU A 146 6.40 60.33 -17.92
CA LEU A 146 7.89 60.34 -17.87
C LEU A 146 8.62 61.01 -16.68
N GLU A 147 9.69 60.31 -16.24
CA GLU A 147 11.03 60.79 -15.78
C GLU A 147 11.11 61.81 -14.59
N ASP A 148 12.16 61.84 -13.76
CA ASP A 148 13.51 61.25 -13.86
C ASP A 148 14.19 61.05 -12.46
N ALA A 149 15.22 60.18 -12.39
CA ALA A 149 16.29 60.08 -11.36
C ALA A 149 15.91 59.96 -9.84
N GLU A 150 16.81 59.68 -8.87
CA GLU A 150 18.27 59.44 -8.87
C GLU A 150 18.67 58.39 -7.80
N THR A 151 19.93 57.98 -7.76
CA THR A 151 20.49 56.88 -6.92
C THR A 151 20.92 57.31 -5.51
N ASP A 152 20.94 56.36 -4.56
CA ASP A 152 22.15 56.10 -3.77
C ASP A 152 22.22 54.63 -3.28
N GLU A 153 23.42 54.10 -3.07
CA GLU A 153 23.68 52.72 -2.65
C GLU A 153 23.96 52.61 -1.14
N LEU A 154 23.82 51.39 -0.58
CA LEU A 154 24.85 50.82 0.32
C LEU A 154 24.60 49.33 0.59
N LEU A 155 25.20 48.46 -0.22
CA LEU A 155 25.34 47.02 0.08
C LEU A 155 26.82 46.62 0.14
N ARG A 156 27.29 46.38 1.37
CA ARG A 156 28.55 45.73 1.75
C ARG A 156 28.25 44.94 3.04
N ASP A 157 28.81 43.77 3.33
CA ASP A 157 30.00 43.10 2.77
C ASP A 157 29.73 41.60 2.46
N LEU A 158 30.80 40.85 2.18
CA LEU A 158 30.90 39.37 2.14
C LEU A 158 30.49 38.67 0.82
N SER A 159 31.16 39.03 -0.28
CA SER A 159 31.42 38.08 -1.38
C SER A 159 32.79 38.30 -2.04
N THR A 160 33.83 37.61 -1.56
CA THR A 160 35.09 37.40 -2.31
C THR A 160 35.73 36.05 -1.94
N GLN A 161 35.90 35.17 -2.94
CA GLN A 161 37.19 34.59 -3.34
C GLN A 161 36.98 33.42 -4.32
N LEU A 162 37.28 33.66 -5.59
CA LEU A 162 38.19 32.87 -6.42
C LEU A 162 38.40 33.60 -7.75
N GLU A 163 39.62 33.57 -8.28
CA GLU A 163 40.04 34.45 -9.37
C GLU A 163 39.86 33.80 -10.76
N PHE A 164 39.56 34.63 -11.75
CA PHE A 164 39.66 34.30 -13.18
C PHE A 164 41.08 34.57 -13.70
N LEU A 165 41.44 33.92 -14.81
CA LEU A 165 42.36 34.47 -15.80
C LEU A 165 41.77 34.22 -17.19
N ASP A 166 41.65 35.29 -17.97
CA ASP A 166 40.99 35.33 -19.26
C ASP A 166 41.90 34.89 -20.43
N LEU A 167 41.31 34.70 -21.62
CA LEU A 167 41.48 35.68 -22.70
C LEU A 167 40.48 35.48 -23.85
N ASP A 168 39.97 36.61 -24.36
CA ASP A 168 39.45 36.91 -25.72
C ASP A 168 38.54 35.92 -26.46
N GLN A 169 37.25 36.23 -26.68
CA GLN A 169 36.64 37.29 -27.55
C GLN A 169 36.52 36.90 -29.04
N ILE A 170 35.28 36.75 -29.51
CA ILE A 170 34.62 37.54 -30.60
C ILE A 170 33.22 36.97 -30.85
N SER A 171 32.27 37.82 -31.21
CA SER A 171 30.85 37.51 -31.46
C SER A 171 30.51 37.65 -32.98
N PRO A 172 29.26 37.40 -33.44
CA PRO A 172 29.01 36.80 -34.77
C PRO A 172 28.55 37.79 -35.85
N GLU A 173 28.41 37.31 -37.09
CA GLU A 173 27.23 37.58 -37.93
C GLU A 173 27.08 36.56 -39.09
N GLU A 174 25.90 36.51 -39.69
CA GLU A 174 25.53 35.59 -40.79
C GLU A 174 25.83 36.17 -42.18
N GLN A 175 25.88 35.35 -43.23
CA GLN A 175 24.81 35.33 -44.28
C GLN A 175 25.14 34.57 -45.59
N GLN A 176 24.04 34.14 -46.24
CA GLN A 176 23.77 34.16 -47.69
C GLN A 176 24.06 32.96 -48.64
N ILE A 177 22.98 32.66 -49.40
CA ILE A 177 22.88 32.20 -50.80
C ILE A 177 22.86 30.68 -51.08
N SER A 178 22.15 30.32 -52.15
CA SER A 178 21.44 29.06 -52.37
C SER A 178 21.68 28.43 -53.76
N SER A 179 21.58 27.09 -53.81
CA SER A 179 21.25 26.25 -55.01
C SER A 179 22.26 26.27 -56.20
N PRO A 180 22.39 25.18 -56.99
CA PRO A 180 21.39 24.80 -58.00
C PRO A 180 21.24 23.27 -58.22
N GLU A 181 20.64 22.85 -59.36
CA GLU A 181 20.19 21.47 -59.64
C GLU A 181 21.02 20.67 -60.68
N ARG A 182 21.00 19.33 -60.52
CA ARG A 182 20.87 18.21 -61.52
C ARG A 182 21.69 18.08 -62.84
N GLN A 183 22.09 16.80 -63.06
CA GLN A 183 22.22 16.03 -64.34
C GLN A 183 23.45 16.24 -65.28
N PRO A 184 23.80 15.28 -66.20
CA PRO A 184 23.97 13.81 -66.01
C PRO A 184 25.17 13.19 -66.80
N SER A 185 25.19 11.84 -66.99
CA SER A 185 26.14 10.95 -67.76
C SER A 185 27.31 10.33 -66.95
N GLY A 186 27.86 9.14 -67.27
CA GLY A 186 27.62 8.18 -68.38
C GLY A 186 28.15 6.74 -68.12
N GLU A 187 28.08 5.84 -69.12
CA GLU A 187 28.19 4.36 -69.05
C GLU A 187 29.62 3.76 -69.04
N LEU A 188 29.83 2.54 -68.47
CA LEU A 188 30.21 1.27 -69.17
C LEU A 188 30.67 0.09 -68.24
N GLU A 189 30.94 -1.09 -68.83
CA GLU A 189 31.15 -2.43 -68.22
C GLU A 189 32.64 -2.73 -67.83
N GLU A 190 33.11 -3.85 -67.23
CA GLU A 190 33.08 -5.30 -67.63
C GLU A 190 33.27 -6.32 -66.46
N LYS A 191 33.71 -7.57 -66.73
CA LYS A 191 33.53 -8.85 -65.98
C LYS A 191 34.84 -9.70 -65.97
N THR A 192 35.05 -10.92 -65.43
CA THR A 192 34.22 -12.04 -64.86
C THR A 192 35.09 -13.05 -64.04
N ASP A 193 34.45 -14.00 -63.32
CA ASP A 193 34.79 -15.44 -63.13
C ASP A 193 35.86 -16.04 -62.13
N GLN A 194 35.34 -16.94 -61.27
CA GLN A 194 35.75 -18.36 -60.99
C GLN A 194 36.77 -18.81 -59.89
N MET A 195 36.59 -20.09 -59.49
CA MET A 195 37.16 -20.95 -58.42
C MET A 195 37.51 -22.34 -59.03
N PRO A 196 38.40 -23.24 -58.50
CA PRO A 196 38.07 -24.12 -57.34
C PRO A 196 39.21 -24.76 -56.47
N GLN A 197 38.78 -25.38 -55.37
CA GLN A 197 39.26 -26.56 -54.58
C GLN A 197 40.70 -27.14 -54.71
N ASP A 198 41.34 -27.48 -53.56
CA ASP A 198 41.52 -28.89 -53.09
C ASP A 198 42.05 -29.01 -51.63
N GLU A 199 42.16 -30.24 -51.08
CA GLU A 199 42.46 -30.54 -49.66
C GLU A 199 43.94 -30.73 -49.26
N LEU A 200 44.33 -30.30 -48.03
CA LEU A 200 45.05 -31.05 -46.97
C LEU A 200 45.49 -30.10 -45.82
N GLY A 201 45.89 -30.62 -44.64
CA GLY A 201 46.05 -29.79 -43.42
C GLY A 201 47.28 -30.03 -42.53
N GLN A 202 47.17 -29.52 -41.29
CA GLN A 202 48.09 -29.52 -40.12
C GLN A 202 48.85 -28.22 -39.78
N GLU A 203 48.67 -27.85 -38.50
CA GLU A 203 49.60 -27.16 -37.56
C GLU A 203 49.97 -25.67 -37.73
N ARG A 204 49.27 -24.86 -36.90
CA ARG A 204 49.81 -23.90 -35.90
C ARG A 204 50.29 -22.49 -36.31
N ARG A 205 49.59 -21.56 -35.65
CA ARG A 205 50.02 -20.30 -34.99
C ARG A 205 49.92 -18.97 -35.76
N ASP A 206 49.25 -18.06 -35.07
CA ASP A 206 49.48 -16.62 -34.95
C ASP A 206 49.35 -15.76 -36.22
N LEU A 207 48.15 -15.24 -36.48
CA LEU A 207 47.86 -13.79 -36.47
C LEU A 207 46.35 -13.47 -36.65
N GLU A 208 46.03 -12.18 -36.65
CA GLU A 208 44.70 -11.54 -36.51
C GLU A 208 43.75 -11.70 -37.72
N PRO A 209 42.42 -11.62 -37.52
CA PRO A 209 41.43 -11.29 -38.56
C PRO A 209 40.96 -9.82 -38.48
N GLU A 210 40.73 -9.18 -39.63
CA GLU A 210 40.18 -7.81 -39.73
C GLU A 210 38.64 -7.75 -39.59
N ASN A 211 38.14 -6.53 -39.33
CA ASN A 211 36.74 -6.23 -39.06
C ASN A 211 35.80 -6.28 -40.29
N ARG A 212 34.56 -6.72 -40.04
CA ARG A 212 33.31 -6.04 -40.46
C ARG A 212 32.33 -6.15 -39.30
N GLU A 213 31.99 -5.09 -38.59
CA GLU A 213 31.14 -3.96 -39.00
C GLU A 213 29.67 -4.36 -39.24
N GLU A 214 28.93 -4.49 -38.14
CA GLU A 214 27.49 -4.18 -38.07
C GLU A 214 27.27 -3.04 -37.05
N GLY A 215 26.08 -2.43 -37.08
CA GLY A 215 25.85 -1.07 -36.55
C GLY A 215 26.04 -0.88 -35.04
N GLN A 216 26.73 0.20 -34.66
CA GLN A 216 26.91 0.62 -33.27
C GLN A 216 25.65 1.30 -32.70
N GLU A 217 25.09 0.73 -31.63
CA GLU A 217 24.34 1.53 -30.65
C GLU A 217 25.31 2.44 -29.88
N ARG A 218 24.90 3.69 -29.63
CA ARG A 218 25.79 4.70 -29.02
C ARG A 218 25.79 4.64 -27.50
N THR A 219 26.82 4.02 -26.93
CA THR A 219 27.14 4.09 -25.50
C THR A 219 27.42 5.53 -25.07
N VAL A 220 26.71 6.04 -24.06
CA VAL A 220 27.02 7.33 -23.44
C VAL A 220 28.06 7.14 -22.34
N SER A 221 29.33 7.15 -22.71
CA SER A 221 30.44 6.91 -21.78
C SER A 221 31.63 7.84 -22.03
N ASP A 222 31.43 9.17 -21.94
CA ASP A 222 32.54 10.13 -22.06
C ASP A 222 32.33 11.51 -21.38
N ILE A 223 32.12 11.53 -20.05
CA ILE A 223 32.35 12.73 -19.23
C ILE A 223 32.99 12.35 -17.87
N GLN A 224 34.29 12.05 -17.85
CA GLN A 224 35.10 12.08 -16.61
C GLN A 224 36.55 12.52 -16.86
N SER A 225 36.84 13.83 -16.77
CA SER A 225 38.23 14.31 -16.61
C SER A 225 38.35 15.71 -16.00
N LYS A 226 38.13 15.85 -14.67
CA LYS A 226 38.79 16.87 -13.80
C LYS A 226 38.39 16.79 -12.30
N ALA A 227 38.76 15.69 -11.63
CA ALA A 227 38.93 15.65 -10.18
C ALA A 227 39.87 14.49 -9.80
N GLY A 228 41.11 14.79 -9.45
CA GLY A 228 42.15 13.78 -9.21
C GLY A 228 42.07 13.11 -7.84
N ILE A 229 41.11 12.21 -7.64
CA ILE A 229 41.10 11.25 -6.52
C ILE A 229 40.72 9.88 -7.08
N SER A 230 41.58 8.88 -6.90
CA SER A 230 41.26 7.48 -7.18
C SER A 230 40.18 7.01 -6.21
N ARG A 231 38.94 6.89 -6.69
CA ARG A 231 37.80 6.40 -5.88
C ARG A 231 37.92 4.89 -5.67
N GLU A 232 38.63 4.51 -4.61
CA GLU A 232 38.49 3.18 -3.99
C GLU A 232 37.01 2.95 -3.62
N SER A 233 36.52 1.71 -3.76
CA SER A 233 35.13 1.41 -3.45
C SER A 233 34.88 1.59 -1.95
N LEU A 234 33.89 2.40 -1.57
CA LEU A 234 33.53 2.66 -0.17
C LEU A 234 33.33 1.36 0.60
N VAL A 235 32.67 0.37 -0.01
CA VAL A 235 32.45 -0.95 0.59
C VAL A 235 33.78 -1.68 0.86
N SER A 236 34.81 -1.48 0.03
CA SER A 236 36.12 -2.11 0.22
C SER A 236 37.00 -1.44 1.28
N SER A 237 36.88 -0.12 1.45
CA SER A 237 37.70 0.68 2.38
C SER A 237 37.05 0.93 3.75
N THR A 238 35.76 0.61 3.93
CA THR A 238 35.03 0.84 5.18
C THR A 238 35.47 -0.10 6.30
N THR A 239 36.15 0.45 7.32
CA THR A 239 36.42 -0.22 8.60
C THR A 239 35.70 0.41 9.80
N GLU A 240 35.00 1.54 9.61
CA GLU A 240 34.25 2.25 10.65
C GLU A 240 32.77 2.44 10.26
N ASP A 241 31.89 2.59 11.24
CA ASP A 241 30.43 2.55 11.08
C ASP A 241 29.88 3.87 10.48
N ILE A 242 29.98 4.04 9.16
CA ILE A 242 29.51 5.23 8.43
C ILE A 242 27.98 5.32 8.39
N LEU A 243 27.27 4.18 8.48
CA LEU A 243 25.81 4.03 8.36
C LEU A 243 24.99 5.11 9.09
N PHE A 244 25.43 5.51 10.28
CA PHE A 244 24.70 6.46 11.14
C PHE A 244 25.27 7.90 11.11
N GLN A 245 26.18 8.21 10.19
CA GLN A 245 26.63 9.58 9.93
C GLN A 245 25.56 10.29 9.09
N LYS A 246 25.22 11.53 9.47
CA LYS A 246 24.26 12.34 8.71
C LYS A 246 24.99 13.03 7.56
N ASP A 247 24.83 12.51 6.35
CA ASP A 247 25.13 13.29 5.16
C ASP A 247 24.35 14.60 5.16
N LYS A 248 25.03 15.68 4.79
CA LYS A 248 24.47 17.04 4.66
C LYS A 248 23.98 17.34 3.24
N SER A 249 23.85 16.32 2.40
CA SER A 249 23.32 16.43 1.05
C SER A 249 21.90 16.99 1.05
N ALA A 250 21.55 17.78 0.04
CA ALA A 250 20.16 18.17 -0.18
C ALA A 250 19.29 16.92 -0.41
N PRO A 251 18.02 16.91 0.06
CA PRO A 251 17.07 15.84 -0.26
C PRO A 251 16.84 15.76 -1.77
N VAL A 252 16.94 14.56 -2.33
CA VAL A 252 16.81 14.29 -3.78
C VAL A 252 15.37 13.99 -4.20
N TYR A 253 14.49 13.62 -3.26
CA TYR A 253 13.11 13.18 -3.52
C TYR A 253 12.08 14.04 -2.78
N PRO A 254 10.91 14.37 -3.38
CA PRO A 254 9.86 15.17 -2.73
C PRO A 254 9.28 14.54 -1.46
N LEU A 255 9.29 13.20 -1.38
CA LEU A 255 8.91 12.41 -0.21
C LEU A 255 10.09 11.51 0.17
N THR A 256 10.63 11.69 1.37
CA THR A 256 11.78 10.91 1.88
C THR A 256 11.35 10.12 3.12
N MET A 257 11.62 8.81 3.17
CA MET A 257 11.37 8.01 4.38
C MET A 257 12.28 8.49 5.52
N THR A 258 11.72 8.71 6.72
CA THR A 258 12.51 9.17 7.89
C THR A 258 12.27 8.35 9.15
N TRP A 259 11.21 7.55 9.20
CA TRP A 259 10.96 6.59 10.27
C TRP A 259 9.99 5.50 9.82
N SER A 260 10.11 4.32 10.41
CA SER A 260 9.15 3.22 10.31
C SER A 260 8.75 2.79 11.72
N PHE A 261 7.46 2.90 12.05
CA PHE A 261 6.86 2.32 13.26
C PHE A 261 6.31 0.94 12.92
N GLY A 262 6.34 0.01 13.88
CA GLY A 262 5.93 -1.38 13.68
C GLY A 262 7.10 -2.36 13.51
N TRP A 263 6.77 -3.64 13.41
CA TRP A 263 7.70 -4.74 13.10
C TRP A 263 6.88 -5.93 12.59
N ASN A 264 7.29 -6.54 11.46
CA ASN A 264 6.70 -7.79 11.01
C ASN A 264 7.16 -8.97 11.89
N SER A 265 6.42 -9.23 12.98
CA SER A 265 6.70 -10.30 13.95
C SER A 265 6.59 -11.74 13.43
N SER A 266 6.30 -11.94 12.15
CA SER A 266 6.49 -13.25 11.51
C SER A 266 7.96 -13.54 11.16
N LEU A 267 8.79 -12.50 11.01
CA LEU A 267 10.18 -12.54 10.56
C LEU A 267 11.17 -12.46 11.74
N PRO A 268 12.42 -12.95 11.58
CA PRO A 268 13.44 -12.83 12.60
C PRO A 268 13.87 -11.39 12.86
N VAL A 269 14.49 -11.19 14.03
CA VAL A 269 15.20 -9.97 14.43
C VAL A 269 16.63 -10.40 14.75
N TYR A 270 17.60 -9.77 14.09
CA TYR A 270 19.01 -10.09 14.25
C TYR A 270 19.73 -9.04 15.10
N TYR A 271 20.65 -9.51 15.95
CA TYR A 271 21.58 -8.67 16.69
C TYR A 271 22.85 -8.51 15.85
N ILE A 272 23.08 -7.30 15.31
CA ILE A 272 24.15 -7.03 14.33
C ILE A 272 25.41 -6.52 15.02
N ARG A 273 25.29 -5.50 15.88
CA ARG A 273 26.44 -4.90 16.60
C ARG A 273 26.09 -4.63 18.06
N GLU A 274 26.98 -4.99 18.98
CA GLU A 274 26.80 -4.74 20.41
C GLU A 274 27.59 -3.53 20.91
N GLU A 275 28.93 -3.60 20.80
CA GLU A 275 29.91 -3.07 21.77
C GLU A 275 29.77 -1.61 22.21
N LYS A 276 29.15 -0.74 21.41
CA LYS A 276 28.88 0.67 21.78
C LYS A 276 27.52 1.21 21.32
N GLN A 277 26.70 0.42 20.61
CA GLN A 277 25.54 0.96 19.85
C GLN A 277 24.28 0.08 19.83
N ARG A 278 24.31 -1.18 20.30
CA ARG A 278 23.18 -2.14 20.29
C ARG A 278 22.28 -2.01 19.04
N VAL A 279 22.82 -2.46 17.91
CA VAL A 279 22.22 -2.35 16.59
C VAL A 279 21.45 -3.63 16.24
N LEU A 280 20.17 -3.45 15.90
CA LEU A 280 19.23 -4.50 15.49
C LEU A 280 18.96 -4.42 13.99
N LEU A 281 18.64 -5.56 13.38
CA LEU A 281 18.03 -5.64 12.05
C LEU A 281 16.64 -6.30 12.17
N TYR A 282 15.63 -5.66 11.60
CA TYR A 282 14.28 -6.20 11.45
C TYR A 282 13.63 -5.67 10.16
N VAL A 283 12.39 -6.08 9.87
CA VAL A 283 11.67 -5.72 8.63
C VAL A 283 10.33 -5.04 8.93
N CYS A 284 10.03 -4.02 8.13
CA CYS A 284 8.75 -3.32 8.04
C CYS A 284 8.31 -3.26 6.57
N ALA A 285 7.20 -3.90 6.23
CA ALA A 285 6.69 -3.97 4.85
C ALA A 285 7.76 -4.43 3.83
N HIS A 286 8.13 -3.55 2.89
CA HIS A 286 9.11 -3.76 1.83
C HIS A 286 10.52 -3.24 2.17
N THR A 287 10.73 -2.74 3.39
CA THR A 287 11.99 -2.10 3.82
C THR A 287 12.60 -2.86 5.01
N ALA A 288 13.91 -3.12 4.96
CA ALA A 288 14.65 -3.62 6.12
C ALA A 288 15.23 -2.45 6.93
N ILE A 289 15.12 -2.54 8.25
CA ILE A 289 15.43 -1.47 9.20
C ILE A 289 16.65 -1.88 10.02
N ILE A 290 17.73 -1.11 9.91
CA ILE A 290 18.86 -1.19 10.84
C ILE A 290 18.62 -0.14 11.93
N TYR A 291 18.31 -0.57 13.15
CA TYR A 291 17.93 0.31 14.26
C TYR A 291 18.99 0.34 15.36
N ASN A 292 19.44 1.54 15.72
CA ASN A 292 20.37 1.81 16.80
C ASN A 292 19.60 2.17 18.07
N VAL A 293 19.57 1.25 19.04
CA VAL A 293 18.75 1.40 20.25
C VAL A 293 19.25 2.56 21.12
N PHE A 294 20.57 2.78 21.22
CA PHE A 294 21.13 3.82 22.09
C PHE A 294 21.06 5.24 21.50
N ARG A 295 21.22 5.40 20.18
CA ARG A 295 21.09 6.69 19.50
C ARG A 295 19.65 7.02 19.08
N ASN A 296 18.74 6.05 19.21
CA ASN A 296 17.35 6.10 18.75
C ASN A 296 17.22 6.58 17.30
N ASN A 297 18.05 6.04 16.40
CA ASN A 297 17.96 6.31 14.96
C ASN A 297 17.87 5.01 14.14
N GLN A 298 17.14 5.10 13.03
CA GLN A 298 16.97 4.05 12.03
C GLN A 298 17.77 4.39 10.77
N TYR A 299 18.21 3.35 10.06
CA TYR A 299 18.62 3.40 8.66
C TYR A 299 17.71 2.45 7.86
N HIS A 300 17.34 2.86 6.65
CA HIS A 300 16.28 2.23 5.85
C HIS A 300 16.88 1.62 4.57
N LEU A 301 16.93 0.30 4.49
CA LEU A 301 17.35 -0.44 3.30
C LEU A 301 16.15 -0.57 2.35
N GLN A 302 16.04 0.39 1.42
CA GLN A 302 14.94 0.51 0.45
C GLN A 302 15.37 0.01 -0.93
N GLY A 303 14.57 -0.85 -1.56
CA GLY A 303 14.84 -1.34 -2.92
C GLY A 303 13.85 -2.40 -3.44
N HIS A 304 13.22 -3.16 -2.55
CA HIS A 304 12.18 -4.11 -2.93
C HIS A 304 10.87 -3.41 -3.32
N ALA A 305 10.26 -3.81 -4.44
CA ALA A 305 8.93 -3.38 -4.84
C ALA A 305 7.83 -4.12 -4.05
N ASN A 306 8.10 -5.36 -3.64
CA ASN A 306 7.17 -6.22 -2.89
C ASN A 306 7.53 -6.28 -1.39
N ILE A 307 6.64 -6.88 -0.57
CA ILE A 307 6.93 -7.10 0.85
C ILE A 307 8.07 -8.12 1.04
N ILE A 308 9.05 -7.77 1.88
CA ILE A 308 10.15 -8.65 2.25
C ILE A 308 9.58 -9.87 3.00
N SER A 309 9.82 -11.06 2.45
CA SER A 309 9.26 -12.33 2.89
C SER A 309 10.23 -13.13 3.76
N CYS A 310 11.53 -12.94 3.55
CA CYS A 310 12.59 -13.51 4.37
C CYS A 310 13.87 -12.67 4.31
N LEU A 311 14.71 -12.85 5.32
CA LEU A 311 16.02 -12.22 5.42
C LEU A 311 16.99 -13.16 6.13
N CYS A 312 18.28 -13.08 5.81
CA CYS A 312 19.34 -13.72 6.56
C CYS A 312 20.57 -12.80 6.64
N VAL A 313 21.47 -13.12 7.57
CA VAL A 313 22.69 -12.34 7.83
C VAL A 313 23.87 -13.30 7.86
N SER A 314 25.02 -12.88 7.33
CA SER A 314 26.27 -13.63 7.42
C SER A 314 26.73 -13.83 8.87
N GLU A 315 27.61 -14.81 9.07
CA GLU A 315 28.11 -15.14 10.41
C GLU A 315 29.17 -14.15 10.92
N ASP A 316 29.74 -13.31 10.07
CA ASP A 316 30.54 -12.13 10.46
C ASP A 316 29.69 -10.86 10.70
N ARG A 317 28.37 -10.93 10.48
CA ARG A 317 27.39 -9.83 10.53
C ARG A 317 27.63 -8.68 9.53
N ARG A 318 28.52 -8.86 8.56
CA ARG A 318 28.79 -7.87 7.51
C ARG A 318 27.71 -7.83 6.44
N TRP A 319 27.27 -8.99 5.95
CA TRP A 319 26.36 -9.10 4.82
C TRP A 319 24.94 -9.37 5.29
N ILE A 320 23.99 -8.61 4.76
CA ILE A 320 22.56 -8.79 4.96
C ILE A 320 21.97 -9.18 3.60
N ALA A 321 21.21 -10.27 3.52
CA ALA A 321 20.41 -10.58 2.35
C ALA A 321 18.92 -10.44 2.68
N THR A 322 18.18 -9.74 1.84
CA THR A 322 16.72 -9.59 1.91
C THR A 322 16.08 -10.11 0.63
N ALA A 323 14.95 -10.78 0.75
CA ALA A 323 14.20 -11.32 -0.39
C ALA A 323 12.71 -11.04 -0.21
N ASP A 324 12.01 -10.77 -1.31
CA ASP A 324 10.60 -10.38 -1.29
C ASP A 324 9.62 -11.44 -1.82
N LYS A 325 8.33 -11.15 -1.66
CA LYS A 325 7.24 -11.94 -2.22
C LYS A 325 6.27 -11.10 -3.06
N GLY A 326 6.33 -11.33 -4.37
CA GLY A 326 5.38 -10.88 -5.38
C GLY A 326 5.87 -11.27 -6.78
N PRO A 327 5.27 -10.71 -7.86
CA PRO A 327 5.86 -10.75 -9.20
C PRO A 327 7.22 -10.05 -9.20
N ASP A 328 8.05 -10.38 -10.18
CA ASP A 328 9.35 -9.73 -10.45
C ASP A 328 10.26 -9.69 -9.19
N CYS A 329 10.30 -10.82 -8.46
CA CYS A 329 10.82 -10.86 -7.10
C CYS A 329 12.34 -10.72 -7.00
N LEU A 330 12.78 -9.84 -6.10
CA LEU A 330 14.18 -9.47 -5.94
C LEU A 330 14.81 -10.14 -4.71
N VAL A 331 16.09 -10.45 -4.83
CA VAL A 331 17.00 -10.71 -3.69
C VAL A 331 18.08 -9.63 -3.71
N ILE A 332 18.20 -8.86 -2.63
CA ILE A 332 19.18 -7.76 -2.51
C ILE A 332 20.14 -8.06 -1.36
N ILE A 333 21.44 -7.87 -1.62
CA ILE A 333 22.53 -8.11 -0.67
C ILE A 333 23.19 -6.77 -0.33
N TRP A 334 23.26 -6.47 0.96
CA TRP A 334 23.69 -5.18 1.52
C TRP A 334 24.90 -5.34 2.42
N ASP A 335 25.80 -4.35 2.42
CA ASP A 335 26.84 -4.21 3.46
C ASP A 335 26.27 -3.49 4.69
N SER A 336 26.43 -4.08 5.88
CA SER A 336 25.80 -3.60 7.12
C SER A 336 26.48 -2.39 7.77
N PHE A 337 27.62 -1.93 7.26
CA PHE A 337 28.39 -0.78 7.77
C PHE A 337 28.18 0.49 6.93
N THR A 338 27.81 0.33 5.66
CA THR A 338 27.53 1.43 4.72
C THR A 338 26.05 1.54 4.34
N GLY A 339 25.30 0.43 4.40
CA GLY A 339 23.90 0.38 3.95
C GLY A 339 23.74 0.29 2.43
N ILE A 340 24.85 0.19 1.69
CA ILE A 340 24.87 0.16 0.22
C ILE A 340 24.45 -1.24 -0.28
N PRO A 341 23.55 -1.34 -1.28
CA PRO A 341 23.30 -2.60 -1.99
C PRO A 341 24.52 -2.94 -2.85
N VAL A 342 25.07 -4.14 -2.65
CA VAL A 342 26.31 -4.62 -3.29
C VAL A 342 26.01 -5.59 -4.44
N HIS A 343 24.90 -6.31 -4.36
CA HIS A 343 24.39 -7.14 -5.46
C HIS A 343 22.87 -7.28 -5.39
N THR A 344 22.21 -7.24 -6.54
CA THR A 344 20.77 -7.48 -6.70
C THR A 344 20.60 -8.61 -7.70
N ILE A 345 19.90 -9.66 -7.29
CA ILE A 345 19.53 -10.80 -8.14
C ILE A 345 18.09 -10.58 -8.57
N PHE A 346 17.92 -10.17 -9.82
CA PHE A 346 16.63 -10.04 -10.50
C PHE A 346 16.06 -11.43 -10.84
N ASP A 347 14.74 -11.50 -11.08
CA ASP A 347 14.01 -12.71 -11.49
C ASP A 347 14.36 -13.99 -10.69
N SER A 348 14.56 -13.82 -9.38
CA SER A 348 14.99 -14.89 -8.46
C SER A 348 14.02 -16.07 -8.38
N CYS A 349 12.80 -15.90 -8.90
CA CYS A 349 11.89 -16.98 -9.26
C CYS A 349 11.07 -16.58 -10.52
N PRO A 350 11.36 -17.16 -11.71
CA PRO A 350 10.67 -16.81 -12.96
C PRO A 350 9.16 -17.08 -13.01
N GLU A 351 8.62 -17.78 -12.01
CA GLU A 351 7.17 -18.06 -11.88
C GLU A 351 6.43 -16.96 -11.09
N GLY A 352 7.09 -15.86 -10.70
CA GLY A 352 6.47 -14.71 -10.05
C GLY A 352 5.90 -14.98 -8.65
N SER A 353 6.26 -16.12 -8.02
CA SER A 353 5.71 -16.53 -6.73
C SER A 353 6.30 -15.81 -5.52
N GLY A 354 7.47 -15.17 -5.69
CA GLY A 354 8.31 -14.73 -4.59
C GLY A 354 9.18 -15.82 -3.97
N ILE A 355 10.04 -15.40 -3.04
CA ILE A 355 10.88 -16.28 -2.21
C ILE A 355 10.19 -16.56 -0.86
N ARG A 356 10.34 -17.78 -0.33
CA ARG A 356 9.76 -18.24 0.95
C ARG A 356 10.77 -18.32 2.08
N ALA A 357 11.96 -18.85 1.80
CA ALA A 357 13.00 -19.08 2.79
C ALA A 357 14.38 -18.89 2.17
N MET A 358 15.33 -18.41 2.97
CA MET A 358 16.67 -18.06 2.52
C MET A 358 17.70 -18.29 3.62
N ALA A 359 18.89 -18.75 3.25
CA ALA A 359 20.04 -18.89 4.14
C ALA A 359 21.34 -18.58 3.41
N MET A 360 22.37 -18.15 4.14
CA MET A 360 23.71 -17.87 3.64
C MET A 360 24.73 -18.81 4.30
N THR A 361 25.82 -19.15 3.61
CA THR A 361 26.89 -19.99 4.18
C THR A 361 27.72 -19.29 5.26
N HIS A 362 28.40 -20.06 6.11
CA HIS A 362 29.23 -19.50 7.18
C HIS A 362 30.43 -18.69 6.63
N ASP A 363 30.91 -19.00 5.43
CA ASP A 363 31.93 -18.22 4.71
C ASP A 363 31.36 -17.06 3.87
N ALA A 364 30.04 -16.83 3.95
CA ALA A 364 29.26 -15.87 3.17
C ALA A 364 29.35 -16.01 1.64
N LYS A 365 29.99 -17.03 1.06
CA LYS A 365 30.19 -17.10 -0.41
C LYS A 365 28.95 -17.49 -1.21
N TYR A 366 28.03 -18.23 -0.58
CA TYR A 366 26.88 -18.83 -1.24
C TYR A 366 25.58 -18.47 -0.51
N LEU A 367 24.52 -18.34 -1.29
CA LEU A 367 23.16 -18.09 -0.82
C LEU A 367 22.24 -19.22 -1.31
N ALA A 368 21.37 -19.73 -0.46
CA ALA A 368 20.33 -20.67 -0.82
C ALA A 368 18.97 -20.00 -0.70
N THR A 369 18.13 -20.07 -1.73
CA THR A 369 16.73 -19.60 -1.72
C THR A 369 15.78 -20.76 -1.99
N ILE A 370 14.55 -20.65 -1.47
CA ILE A 370 13.43 -21.55 -1.77
C ILE A 370 12.24 -20.67 -2.20
N SER A 371 11.62 -20.94 -3.35
CA SER A 371 10.44 -20.17 -3.82
C SER A 371 9.18 -20.39 -2.96
N ASP A 372 8.21 -19.48 -3.04
CA ASP A 372 6.88 -19.60 -2.41
C ASP A 372 5.78 -20.04 -3.41
N ALA A 373 6.18 -20.80 -4.43
CA ALA A 373 5.34 -21.45 -5.43
C ALA A 373 4.69 -22.75 -4.91
N GLU A 374 3.74 -23.30 -5.66
CA GLU A 374 3.16 -24.63 -5.37
C GLU A 374 4.20 -25.75 -5.54
N VAL A 375 4.99 -25.69 -6.62
CA VAL A 375 6.19 -26.51 -6.84
C VAL A 375 7.40 -25.68 -6.42
N GLN A 376 7.86 -25.88 -5.19
CA GLN A 376 8.98 -25.08 -4.67
C GLN A 376 10.30 -25.44 -5.35
N LYS A 377 11.06 -24.41 -5.74
CA LYS A 377 12.40 -24.55 -6.34
C LYS A 377 13.45 -24.09 -5.33
N VAL A 378 14.46 -24.94 -5.11
CA VAL A 378 15.63 -24.64 -4.27
C VAL A 378 16.76 -24.21 -5.18
N CYS A 379 17.23 -22.97 -5.04
CA CYS A 379 18.30 -22.39 -5.87
C CYS A 379 19.53 -22.08 -5.01
N ILE A 380 20.72 -22.41 -5.53
CA ILE A 380 22.02 -22.08 -4.94
C ILE A 380 22.69 -21.00 -5.79
N TRP A 381 23.05 -19.86 -5.19
CA TRP A 381 23.60 -18.70 -5.87
C TRP A 381 25.04 -18.44 -5.43
N LYS A 382 25.94 -18.23 -6.40
CA LYS A 382 27.34 -17.81 -6.17
C LYS A 382 27.42 -16.27 -6.20
N TRP A 383 26.65 -15.60 -5.33
CA TRP A 383 26.42 -14.14 -5.35
C TRP A 383 27.69 -13.27 -5.28
N THR A 384 28.81 -13.85 -4.85
CA THR A 384 30.14 -13.20 -4.83
C THR A 384 30.81 -13.15 -6.22
N LEU A 385 30.17 -13.70 -7.26
CA LEU A 385 30.56 -13.65 -8.66
C LEU A 385 29.53 -12.84 -9.46
N ALA A 386 29.95 -12.19 -10.54
CA ALA A 386 29.05 -11.54 -11.50
C ALA A 386 28.37 -12.57 -12.40
N VAL A 387 27.46 -13.36 -11.82
CA VAL A 387 26.67 -14.41 -12.50
C VAL A 387 25.22 -14.29 -12.06
N GLU A 388 24.35 -13.92 -12.99
CA GLU A 388 22.93 -13.63 -12.73
C GLU A 388 22.06 -14.90 -12.63
N THR A 389 22.57 -16.04 -13.10
CA THR A 389 21.89 -17.34 -13.02
C THR A 389 22.22 -18.10 -11.73
N PRO A 390 21.30 -18.89 -11.16
CA PRO A 390 21.63 -19.80 -10.06
C PRO A 390 22.62 -20.86 -10.54
N ALA A 391 23.58 -21.21 -9.68
CA ALA A 391 24.54 -22.27 -9.97
C ALA A 391 23.94 -23.67 -9.85
N CYS A 392 22.82 -23.83 -9.17
CA CYS A 392 22.04 -25.07 -9.19
C CYS A 392 20.59 -24.76 -8.85
N THR A 393 19.64 -25.43 -9.52
CA THR A 393 18.22 -25.38 -9.22
C THR A 393 17.68 -26.81 -9.07
N LEU A 394 16.86 -27.04 -8.05
CA LEU A 394 16.20 -28.31 -7.77
C LEU A 394 14.72 -28.06 -7.51
N GLU A 395 13.84 -28.73 -8.25
CA GLU A 395 12.40 -28.71 -8.01
C GLU A 395 12.00 -29.76 -6.96
N LEU A 396 11.17 -29.37 -5.99
CA LEU A 396 10.70 -30.24 -4.92
C LEU A 396 9.33 -30.84 -5.24
N PRO A 397 9.18 -32.19 -5.14
CA PRO A 397 7.87 -32.84 -5.13
C PRO A 397 6.91 -32.22 -4.11
N THR A 398 5.69 -31.91 -4.55
CA THR A 398 4.63 -31.31 -3.72
C THR A 398 4.27 -32.16 -2.49
N GLU A 399 4.49 -33.48 -2.55
CA GLU A 399 4.35 -34.43 -1.45
C GLU A 399 5.16 -34.06 -0.19
N TYR A 400 6.33 -33.42 -0.36
CA TYR A 400 7.17 -32.99 0.76
C TYR A 400 6.58 -31.79 1.52
N GLY A 401 5.58 -31.12 0.92
CA GLY A 401 4.90 -29.95 1.43
C GLY A 401 5.78 -28.70 1.52
N VAL A 402 5.13 -27.55 1.68
CA VAL A 402 5.80 -26.25 1.70
C VAL A 402 6.88 -26.18 2.79
N GLN A 403 8.14 -26.11 2.38
CA GLN A 403 9.31 -25.84 3.20
C GLN A 403 9.21 -24.39 3.71
N ASN A 404 9.37 -24.20 5.02
CA ASN A 404 9.21 -22.91 5.70
C ASN A 404 10.48 -22.44 6.43
N TYR A 405 11.54 -23.26 6.41
CA TYR A 405 12.83 -22.97 7.02
C TYR A 405 13.92 -23.69 6.25
N VAL A 406 15.10 -23.07 6.12
CA VAL A 406 16.31 -23.64 5.50
C VAL A 406 17.55 -23.14 6.26
N THR A 407 18.58 -23.97 6.38
CA THR A 407 19.88 -23.57 6.90
C THR A 407 21.01 -24.44 6.35
N PHE A 408 22.22 -23.89 6.30
CA PHE A 408 23.45 -24.61 5.94
C PHE A 408 24.04 -25.34 7.15
N ASN A 409 24.88 -26.36 6.91
CA ASN A 409 25.75 -26.94 7.94
C ASN A 409 26.86 -25.92 8.29
N PRO A 410 26.97 -25.43 9.54
CA PRO A 410 28.02 -24.47 9.94
C PRO A 410 29.44 -24.98 9.74
N THR A 411 29.64 -26.31 9.65
CA THR A 411 30.93 -26.96 9.42
C THR A 411 31.17 -27.34 7.94
N ASN A 412 30.16 -27.24 7.08
CA ASN A 412 30.24 -27.67 5.68
C ASN A 412 29.28 -26.90 4.78
N ASN A 413 29.81 -25.91 4.06
CA ASN A 413 29.06 -25.03 3.15
C ASN A 413 28.45 -25.74 1.91
N LYS A 414 28.61 -27.08 1.78
CA LYS A 414 27.97 -27.91 0.75
C LYS A 414 26.80 -28.77 1.26
N GLU A 415 26.47 -28.72 2.55
CA GLU A 415 25.32 -29.43 3.14
C GLU A 415 24.26 -28.45 3.63
N LEU A 416 22.98 -28.77 3.35
CA LEU A 416 21.83 -27.95 3.75
C LEU A 416 20.74 -28.83 4.37
N VAL A 417 19.86 -28.21 5.16
CA VAL A 417 18.61 -28.81 5.62
C VAL A 417 17.45 -27.82 5.45
N SER A 418 16.31 -28.31 4.99
CA SER A 418 15.02 -27.59 5.07
C SER A 418 13.98 -28.41 5.82
N ASN A 419 12.92 -27.77 6.30
CA ASN A 419 11.73 -28.50 6.75
C ASN A 419 10.41 -27.82 6.35
N SER A 420 9.42 -28.66 6.06
CA SER A 420 8.01 -28.29 6.05
C SER A 420 7.42 -28.46 7.46
N LYS A 421 6.10 -28.66 7.55
CA LYS A 421 5.42 -29.01 8.82
C LYS A 421 5.51 -30.52 9.13
N THR A 422 5.90 -31.35 8.17
CA THR A 422 5.81 -32.83 8.24
C THR A 422 7.06 -33.56 7.74
N TRP A 423 7.83 -32.95 6.84
CA TRP A 423 9.08 -33.50 6.32
C TRP A 423 10.27 -32.63 6.73
N ALA A 424 11.44 -33.26 6.88
CA ALA A 424 12.74 -32.61 6.83
C ALA A 424 13.50 -33.17 5.63
N ILE A 425 14.19 -32.29 4.89
CA ILE A 425 14.95 -32.65 3.69
C ILE A 425 16.41 -32.26 3.93
N TYR A 426 17.31 -33.20 3.78
CA TYR A 426 18.76 -32.94 3.71
C TYR A 426 19.18 -32.81 2.25
N TYR A 427 20.15 -31.93 1.99
CA TYR A 427 20.71 -31.70 0.66
C TYR A 427 22.24 -31.76 0.71
N ALA A 428 22.84 -32.31 -0.35
CA ALA A 428 24.27 -32.33 -0.61
C ALA A 428 24.55 -31.72 -1.98
N TRP A 429 25.27 -30.60 -2.01
CA TRP A 429 25.60 -29.87 -3.25
C TRP A 429 26.97 -30.28 -3.81
N TYR A 430 26.97 -30.76 -5.04
CA TYR A 430 28.16 -31.16 -5.80
C TYR A 430 28.51 -30.08 -6.82
N GLU A 431 29.38 -29.15 -6.43
CA GLU A 431 29.81 -28.02 -7.27
C GLU A 431 30.50 -28.45 -8.58
N GLU A 432 31.26 -29.55 -8.59
CA GLU A 432 31.90 -30.09 -9.81
C GLU A 432 30.89 -30.57 -10.88
N ARG A 433 29.61 -30.68 -10.53
CA ARG A 433 28.53 -31.18 -11.39
C ARG A 433 27.30 -30.27 -11.37
N ASP A 434 27.41 -29.13 -10.68
CA ASP A 434 26.31 -28.21 -10.35
C ASP A 434 24.99 -28.92 -10.01
N THR A 435 25.10 -30.00 -9.22
CA THR A 435 24.01 -30.92 -8.88
C THR A 435 23.68 -30.84 -7.39
N LEU A 436 22.41 -30.62 -7.04
CA LEU A 436 21.91 -30.68 -5.67
C LEU A 436 21.18 -32.00 -5.43
N ALA A 437 21.85 -32.97 -4.80
CA ALA A 437 21.21 -34.22 -4.39
C ALA A 437 20.41 -34.00 -3.09
N HIS A 438 19.23 -34.59 -2.97
CA HIS A 438 18.38 -34.47 -1.78
C HIS A 438 17.95 -35.81 -1.19
N SER A 439 17.60 -35.80 0.10
CA SER A 439 17.12 -36.95 0.85
C SER A 439 15.98 -36.53 1.77
N ALA A 440 14.76 -36.95 1.42
CA ALA A 440 13.54 -36.73 2.19
C ALA A 440 12.99 -38.08 2.70
N PRO A 441 13.27 -38.49 3.96
CA PRO A 441 12.70 -39.69 4.56
C PRO A 441 11.31 -39.43 5.17
N LEU A 442 10.32 -40.22 4.76
CA LEU A 442 8.96 -40.14 5.33
C LEU A 442 8.94 -40.66 6.77
N LEU A 443 8.46 -39.84 7.72
CA LEU A 443 8.11 -40.30 9.07
C LEU A 443 6.67 -40.78 9.12
N THR A 444 6.48 -42.09 9.27
CA THR A 444 5.19 -42.66 9.69
C THR A 444 5.14 -42.81 11.21
N GLU A 445 3.95 -42.91 11.80
CA GLU A 445 3.78 -43.17 13.23
C GLU A 445 4.51 -44.45 13.69
N LYS A 446 4.61 -45.44 12.79
CA LYS A 446 5.33 -46.71 12.99
C LYS A 446 6.85 -46.55 13.10
N THR A 447 7.41 -45.41 12.64
CA THR A 447 8.87 -45.15 12.66
C THR A 447 9.42 -45.08 14.07
N PHE A 448 8.65 -44.52 15.02
CA PHE A 448 9.01 -44.43 16.44
C PHE A 448 7.95 -45.02 17.39
N ASN A 449 6.84 -45.55 16.84
CA ASN A 449 5.63 -45.97 17.57
C ASN A 449 5.08 -44.89 18.53
N LYS A 450 5.25 -43.62 18.14
CA LYS A 450 4.89 -42.41 18.90
C LYS A 450 4.57 -41.26 17.94
N LEU A 451 3.59 -40.44 18.28
CA LEU A 451 3.30 -39.19 17.57
C LEU A 451 4.51 -38.24 17.65
N VAL A 452 5.14 -37.96 16.51
CA VAL A 452 6.28 -37.04 16.38
C VAL A 452 5.82 -35.59 16.60
N GLY A 453 4.69 -35.21 15.98
CA GLY A 453 4.21 -33.83 15.94
C GLY A 453 4.64 -33.08 14.68
N LYS A 454 4.15 -31.84 14.52
CA LYS A 454 4.54 -30.98 13.39
C LYS A 454 5.90 -30.35 13.66
N PHE A 455 6.77 -30.32 12.65
CA PHE A 455 8.08 -29.67 12.73
C PHE A 455 7.97 -28.15 12.82
N SER A 456 8.94 -27.54 13.50
CA SER A 456 9.13 -26.08 13.59
C SER A 456 10.40 -25.64 12.87
N GLN A 457 11.57 -26.04 13.36
CA GLN A 457 12.88 -25.73 12.78
C GLN A 457 13.83 -26.94 12.84
N SER A 458 14.80 -26.99 11.92
CA SER A 458 15.82 -28.04 11.83
C SER A 458 17.21 -27.43 11.71
N VAL A 459 18.18 -27.94 12.47
CA VAL A 459 19.58 -27.46 12.48
C VAL A 459 20.56 -28.63 12.46
N PHE A 460 21.78 -28.38 12.01
CA PHE A 460 22.88 -29.35 12.11
C PHE A 460 23.45 -29.39 13.53
N HIS A 461 23.85 -30.58 13.98
CA HIS A 461 24.56 -30.73 15.25
C HIS A 461 26.03 -30.34 15.08
N LEU A 462 26.52 -29.32 15.81
CA LEU A 462 27.86 -28.73 15.61
C LEU A 462 29.02 -29.76 15.59
N ASN A 463 28.97 -30.77 16.46
CA ASN A 463 30.08 -31.72 16.68
C ASN A 463 29.83 -33.14 16.13
N LEU A 464 28.71 -33.41 15.45
CA LEU A 464 28.31 -34.75 15.01
C LEU A 464 27.72 -34.71 13.60
N THR A 465 27.82 -35.80 12.84
CA THR A 465 27.20 -35.93 11.50
C THR A 465 25.68 -36.18 11.61
N GLN A 466 24.99 -35.27 12.30
CA GLN A 466 23.58 -35.39 12.68
C GLN A 466 22.80 -34.10 12.41
N ILE A 467 21.51 -34.26 12.19
CA ILE A 467 20.53 -33.17 12.08
C ILE A 467 19.54 -33.30 13.24
N LEU A 468 19.11 -32.16 13.78
CA LEU A 468 18.16 -32.04 14.87
C LEU A 468 16.92 -31.28 14.36
N SER A 469 15.74 -31.92 14.36
CA SER A 469 14.48 -31.28 13.96
C SER A 469 13.54 -31.16 15.16
N ALA A 470 13.22 -29.92 15.55
CA ALA A 470 12.31 -29.62 16.65
C ALA A 470 10.84 -29.69 16.23
N THR A 471 9.97 -29.99 17.20
CA THR A 471 8.53 -30.13 16.97
C THR A 471 7.70 -29.29 17.94
N MET A 472 6.48 -28.96 17.50
CA MET A 472 5.45 -28.29 18.29
C MET A 472 4.94 -29.14 19.48
N GLU A 473 5.42 -30.38 19.62
CA GLU A 473 5.10 -31.33 20.71
C GLU A 473 6.23 -31.46 21.75
N GLY A 474 7.22 -30.56 21.72
CA GLY A 474 8.34 -30.56 22.67
C GLY A 474 9.33 -31.71 22.48
N LYS A 475 9.33 -32.31 21.28
CA LYS A 475 10.19 -33.43 20.88
C LYS A 475 11.22 -32.97 19.85
N LEU A 476 12.35 -33.66 19.82
CA LEU A 476 13.43 -33.51 18.86
C LEU A 476 13.61 -34.83 18.11
N VAL A 477 13.57 -34.79 16.77
CA VAL A 477 14.00 -35.90 15.93
C VAL A 477 15.50 -35.72 15.65
N VAL A 478 16.28 -36.77 15.95
CA VAL A 478 17.70 -36.86 15.60
C VAL A 478 17.84 -37.73 14.36
N TRP A 479 18.47 -37.19 13.33
CA TRP A 479 18.74 -37.88 12.07
C TRP A 479 20.24 -38.13 11.92
N ASP A 480 20.65 -39.34 11.56
CA ASP A 480 22.03 -39.65 11.19
C ASP A 480 22.24 -39.41 9.69
N ILE A 481 23.31 -38.68 9.34
CA ILE A 481 23.75 -38.48 7.95
C ILE A 481 24.63 -39.66 7.54
N HIS A 482 24.11 -40.56 6.71
CA HIS A 482 24.87 -41.68 6.17
C HIS A 482 25.54 -41.30 4.85
N ARG A 483 26.86 -41.45 4.80
CA ARG A 483 27.68 -41.33 3.58
C ARG A 483 28.08 -42.73 3.12
N PRO A 484 27.65 -43.22 1.94
CA PRO A 484 28.05 -44.54 1.46
C PRO A 484 29.56 -44.57 1.12
N PRO A 485 30.25 -45.71 1.31
CA PRO A 485 31.70 -45.80 1.13
C PRO A 485 32.09 -45.76 -0.35
N SER A 486 33.11 -44.96 -0.68
CA SER A 486 33.59 -44.68 -2.04
C SER A 486 34.22 -45.86 -2.79
N SER A 487 34.19 -47.07 -2.23
CA SER A 487 34.85 -48.28 -2.75
C SER A 487 33.93 -49.23 -3.53
N ALA A 488 32.62 -48.96 -3.60
CA ALA A 488 31.66 -49.77 -4.35
C ALA A 488 31.43 -49.22 -5.77
N SER A 489 32.15 -49.77 -6.75
CA SER A 489 32.19 -49.29 -8.16
C SER A 489 30.92 -49.57 -8.99
N THR A 490 29.73 -49.57 -8.39
CA THR A 490 28.47 -49.93 -9.07
C THR A 490 27.23 -49.17 -8.59
N PHE A 491 27.34 -48.21 -7.66
CA PHE A 491 26.21 -47.37 -7.23
C PHE A 491 26.61 -45.90 -7.08
N LEU A 492 25.86 -45.00 -7.73
CA LEU A 492 25.84 -43.56 -7.47
C LEU A 492 25.07 -43.27 -6.17
N GLY A 493 25.61 -43.75 -5.05
CA GLY A 493 25.03 -43.51 -3.73
C GLY A 493 25.29 -42.08 -3.28
N PHE A 494 24.28 -41.22 -3.37
CA PHE A 494 24.30 -39.93 -2.70
C PHE A 494 24.15 -40.10 -1.17
N PRO A 495 24.74 -39.22 -0.34
CA PRO A 495 24.50 -39.19 1.10
C PRO A 495 23.02 -38.99 1.41
N TYR A 496 22.51 -39.70 2.41
CA TYR A 496 21.11 -39.66 2.80
C TYR A 496 20.98 -39.61 4.33
N ILE A 497 19.83 -39.14 4.82
CA ILE A 497 19.51 -39.11 6.26
C ILE A 497 18.60 -40.27 6.66
N LYS A 498 18.82 -40.81 7.88
CA LYS A 498 17.89 -41.77 8.51
C LYS A 498 17.46 -41.29 9.90
N PRO A 499 16.17 -41.46 10.27
CA PRO A 499 15.72 -41.16 11.62
C PRO A 499 16.35 -42.14 12.62
N CYS A 500 17.14 -41.62 13.56
CA CYS A 500 17.83 -42.41 14.58
C CYS A 500 17.05 -42.44 15.91
N LYS A 501 16.61 -41.28 16.40
CA LYS A 501 16.06 -41.15 17.76
C LYS A 501 14.97 -40.07 17.83
N LEU A 502 13.91 -40.36 18.57
CA LEU A 502 12.91 -39.37 18.99
C LEU A 502 13.12 -39.07 20.48
N VAL A 503 13.58 -37.87 20.80
CA VAL A 503 13.84 -37.41 22.17
C VAL A 503 12.74 -36.45 22.59
N HIS A 504 12.19 -36.61 23.80
CA HIS A 504 11.26 -35.63 24.38
C HIS A 504 12.06 -34.73 25.34
N LEU A 505 12.24 -33.46 24.97
CA LEU A 505 13.09 -32.51 25.72
C LEU A 505 12.30 -31.71 26.76
N GLN A 506 11.02 -31.47 26.49
CA GLN A 506 10.13 -30.64 27.31
C GLN A 506 8.67 -30.89 26.97
N LYS A 507 7.75 -30.52 27.87
CA LYS A 507 6.29 -30.66 27.68
C LYS A 507 5.72 -29.63 26.70
N GLU A 508 6.39 -28.50 26.56
CA GLU A 508 6.00 -27.35 25.74
C GLU A 508 6.50 -27.48 24.29
N GLY A 509 5.69 -27.04 23.32
CA GLY A 509 6.10 -26.99 21.92
C GLY A 509 7.33 -26.10 21.68
N ILE A 510 8.34 -26.63 20.98
CA ILE A 510 9.56 -25.89 20.63
C ILE A 510 9.27 -25.08 19.37
N THR A 511 9.34 -23.75 19.47
CA THR A 511 9.10 -22.82 18.36
C THR A 511 10.39 -22.37 17.68
N VAL A 512 11.50 -22.35 18.42
CA VAL A 512 12.84 -21.98 17.93
C VAL A 512 13.84 -23.05 18.33
N LEU A 513 14.70 -23.47 17.40
CA LEU A 513 15.84 -24.36 17.62
C LEU A 513 17.08 -23.71 16.96
N THR A 514 18.14 -23.52 17.73
CA THR A 514 19.40 -22.93 17.25
C THR A 514 20.60 -23.46 18.03
N THR A 515 21.82 -23.11 17.61
CA THR A 515 23.07 -23.55 18.25
C THR A 515 24.02 -22.38 18.44
N THR A 516 24.56 -22.20 19.65
CA THR A 516 25.59 -21.17 19.95
C THR A 516 26.60 -21.73 20.95
N ASP A 517 27.87 -21.38 20.81
CA ASP A 517 28.91 -21.65 21.82
C ASP A 517 29.00 -23.12 22.29
N SER A 518 28.77 -24.08 21.39
CA SER A 518 28.66 -25.53 21.63
C SER A 518 27.37 -26.02 22.33
N TYR A 519 26.45 -25.13 22.67
CA TYR A 519 25.12 -25.45 23.20
C TYR A 519 24.05 -25.54 22.11
N ILE A 520 23.06 -26.40 22.34
CA ILE A 520 21.80 -26.46 21.59
C ILE A 520 20.76 -25.68 22.38
N VAL A 521 20.08 -24.72 21.75
CA VAL A 521 19.16 -23.79 22.40
C VAL A 521 17.75 -23.96 21.85
N THR A 522 16.76 -24.09 22.74
CA THR A 522 15.33 -24.15 22.38
C THR A 522 14.56 -22.98 23.00
N GLY A 523 13.75 -22.30 22.19
CA GLY A 523 12.69 -21.39 22.65
C GLY A 523 11.31 -22.05 22.50
N ASP A 524 10.38 -21.76 23.42
CA ASP A 524 9.08 -22.44 23.48
C ASP A 524 7.83 -21.54 23.40
N ILE A 525 6.66 -22.19 23.27
CA ILE A 525 5.32 -21.55 23.21
C ILE A 525 4.89 -20.80 24.49
N LYS A 526 5.62 -20.92 25.60
CA LYS A 526 5.34 -20.24 26.88
C LYS A 526 6.37 -19.16 27.23
N GLY A 527 7.33 -18.90 26.33
CA GLY A 527 8.37 -17.91 26.57
C GLY A 527 9.57 -18.43 27.38
N ASN A 528 9.69 -19.74 27.60
CA ASN A 528 10.89 -20.31 28.21
C ASN A 528 12.00 -20.48 27.17
N ILE A 529 13.24 -20.38 27.62
CA ILE A 529 14.46 -20.63 26.82
C ILE A 529 15.31 -21.64 27.58
N LYS A 530 15.78 -22.70 26.92
CA LYS A 530 16.57 -23.78 27.53
C LYS A 530 17.84 -24.05 26.73
N PHE A 531 18.91 -24.35 27.44
CA PHE A 531 20.24 -24.65 26.91
C PHE A 531 20.57 -26.11 27.22
N TYR A 532 20.98 -26.84 26.20
CA TYR A 532 21.37 -28.24 26.28
C TYR A 532 22.80 -28.41 25.77
N ASP A 533 23.50 -29.42 26.29
CA ASP A 533 24.81 -29.83 25.77
C ASP A 533 24.69 -30.69 24.50
N HIS A 534 25.84 -31.12 23.98
CA HIS A 534 25.96 -32.04 22.84
C HIS A 534 25.42 -33.47 23.11
N THR A 535 24.99 -33.79 24.33
CA THR A 535 24.34 -35.06 24.70
C THR A 535 22.81 -34.93 24.79
N LEU A 536 22.28 -33.71 24.59
CA LEU A 536 20.89 -33.29 24.86
C LEU A 536 20.52 -33.27 26.36
N SER A 537 21.51 -33.15 27.25
CA SER A 537 21.33 -32.92 28.69
C SER A 537 21.19 -31.43 28.97
N ILE A 538 20.30 -31.05 29.89
CA ILE A 538 20.02 -29.63 30.19
C ILE A 538 21.16 -29.00 31.02
N VAL A 539 21.63 -27.82 30.59
CA VAL A 539 22.73 -27.07 31.21
C VAL A 539 22.22 -25.84 31.96
N ASN A 540 21.26 -25.10 31.40
CA ASN A 540 20.61 -23.97 32.07
C ASN A 540 19.26 -23.63 31.41
N TRP A 541 18.42 -22.82 32.06
CA TRP A 541 17.18 -22.31 31.49
C TRP A 541 16.73 -20.96 32.06
N TYR A 542 15.99 -20.21 31.24
CA TYR A 542 15.26 -19.02 31.65
C TYR A 542 13.76 -19.27 31.51
N SER A 543 13.05 -19.39 32.64
CA SER A 543 11.59 -19.64 32.71
C SER A 543 10.79 -18.53 33.36
N HIS A 544 11.41 -17.71 34.21
CA HIS A 544 10.70 -16.72 35.04
C HIS A 544 10.56 -15.34 34.37
N LEU A 545 10.95 -15.22 33.10
CA LEU A 545 10.99 -13.96 32.33
C LEU A 545 9.62 -13.44 31.87
N LYS A 546 8.54 -14.22 32.03
CA LYS A 546 7.15 -13.86 31.65
C LYS A 546 7.02 -13.37 30.18
N LEU A 547 7.70 -14.04 29.26
CA LEU A 547 7.71 -13.72 27.83
C LEU A 547 6.52 -14.34 27.09
N GLY A 548 6.15 -13.76 25.94
CA GLY A 548 5.29 -14.43 24.97
C GLY A 548 6.01 -15.59 24.26
N ALA A 549 5.28 -16.39 23.47
CA ALA A 549 5.86 -17.50 22.71
C ALA A 549 7.03 -17.02 21.83
N ILE A 550 8.19 -17.65 21.99
CA ILE A 550 9.46 -17.24 21.36
C ILE A 550 9.35 -17.42 19.84
N ARG A 551 9.79 -16.43 19.05
CA ARG A 551 9.80 -16.49 17.57
C ARG A 551 11.20 -16.38 16.98
N THR A 552 12.11 -15.68 17.63
CA THR A 552 13.52 -15.51 17.20
C THR A 552 14.44 -15.37 18.41
N LEU A 553 15.64 -15.96 18.29
CA LEU A 553 16.75 -15.84 19.24
C LEU A 553 18.00 -15.49 18.44
N SER A 554 18.59 -14.32 18.67
CA SER A 554 19.82 -13.89 18.00
C SER A 554 20.89 -13.51 19.00
N PHE A 555 21.96 -14.30 19.03
CA PHE A 555 23.14 -14.06 19.85
C PHE A 555 24.02 -12.97 19.25
N SER A 556 24.67 -12.21 20.14
CA SER A 556 25.71 -11.23 19.78
C SER A 556 26.91 -11.92 19.12
N LYS A 557 27.66 -11.21 18.29
CA LYS A 557 28.92 -11.74 17.70
C LYS A 557 30.13 -11.57 18.63
N THR A 558 30.04 -10.69 19.62
CA THR A 558 31.02 -10.59 20.71
C THR A 558 31.15 -11.94 21.43
N PRO A 559 32.35 -12.37 21.86
CA PRO A 559 32.46 -13.46 22.82
C PRO A 559 31.91 -13.01 24.18
N ALA A 560 31.41 -13.95 24.97
CA ALA A 560 31.01 -13.67 26.35
C ALA A 560 32.22 -13.16 27.16
N THR A 561 32.01 -12.18 28.04
CA THR A 561 33.09 -11.67 28.90
C THR A 561 33.51 -12.77 29.89
N PRO A 562 34.83 -13.02 30.06
CA PRO A 562 35.29 -14.01 31.02
C PRO A 562 34.86 -13.60 32.43
N PRO A 563 34.50 -14.55 33.30
CA PRO A 563 34.02 -14.24 34.63
C PRO A 563 35.11 -13.57 35.47
N THR A 564 34.70 -12.58 36.26
CA THR A 564 35.55 -11.80 37.17
C THR A 564 34.90 -11.78 38.56
N GLU A 565 35.62 -11.28 39.57
CA GLU A 565 35.10 -11.15 40.95
C GLU A 565 33.81 -10.31 41.07
N LYS A 566 33.39 -9.61 39.99
CA LYS A 566 32.18 -8.78 39.94
C LYS A 566 31.10 -9.31 38.97
N SER A 567 31.37 -10.34 38.17
CA SER A 567 30.38 -10.89 37.24
C SER A 567 29.39 -11.79 37.98
N ASN A 568 28.10 -11.62 37.71
CA ASN A 568 26.98 -12.29 38.34
C ASN A 568 26.32 -13.26 37.35
N TYR A 569 27.11 -14.19 36.81
CA TYR A 569 26.60 -15.27 35.97
C TYR A 569 25.88 -16.33 36.83
N PRO A 570 24.76 -16.92 36.36
CA PRO A 570 24.12 -18.02 37.05
C PRO A 570 25.02 -19.27 37.02
N PRO A 571 24.94 -20.17 38.02
CA PRO A 571 25.58 -21.48 37.93
C PRO A 571 24.91 -22.34 36.85
N ASP A 572 25.66 -23.29 36.30
CA ASP A 572 25.11 -24.35 35.46
C ASP A 572 24.46 -25.49 36.27
N CYS A 573 23.78 -26.39 35.57
CA CYS A 573 23.11 -27.55 36.17
C CYS A 573 24.02 -28.76 36.39
N THR A 574 25.35 -28.61 36.31
CA THR A 574 26.28 -29.72 36.54
C THR A 574 26.49 -29.97 38.04
N LEU A 575 27.05 -31.14 38.39
CA LEU A 575 27.42 -31.46 39.77
C LEU A 575 28.55 -30.58 40.34
N LYS A 576 29.15 -29.69 39.54
CA LYS A 576 30.13 -28.69 40.00
C LYS A 576 29.51 -27.31 40.24
N GLY A 577 28.45 -26.96 39.51
CA GLY A 577 27.91 -25.59 39.48
C GLY A 577 28.90 -24.59 38.89
N ASP A 578 29.58 -24.96 37.80
CA ASP A 578 30.49 -24.06 37.08
C ASP A 578 29.66 -22.87 36.51
N LEU A 579 30.27 -21.69 36.34
CA LEU A 579 29.53 -20.49 35.91
C LEU A 579 29.04 -20.62 34.46
N PHE A 580 27.73 -20.44 34.24
CA PHE A 580 27.12 -20.47 32.92
C PHE A 580 27.35 -19.14 32.18
N VAL A 581 28.53 -19.04 31.57
CA VAL A 581 28.98 -17.89 30.78
C VAL A 581 28.48 -18.02 29.34
N LEU A 582 27.68 -17.05 28.90
CA LEU A 582 27.01 -17.04 27.59
C LEU A 582 27.00 -15.61 27.02
N ARG A 583 26.95 -15.46 25.69
CA ARG A 583 26.83 -14.15 25.02
C ARG A 583 25.47 -13.50 25.29
N ASN A 584 25.42 -12.18 25.32
CA ASN A 584 24.16 -11.42 25.30
C ASN A 584 23.35 -11.74 24.03
N PHE A 585 22.01 -11.70 24.12
CA PHE A 585 21.16 -12.03 22.99
C PHE A 585 19.83 -11.28 22.96
N ILE A 586 19.28 -11.18 21.75
CA ILE A 586 17.97 -10.59 21.46
C ILE A 586 16.93 -11.70 21.37
N ILE A 587 15.78 -11.45 22.00
CA ILE A 587 14.61 -12.31 22.00
C ILE A 587 13.47 -11.54 21.32
N GLY A 588 12.95 -12.07 20.22
CA GLY A 588 11.72 -11.57 19.60
C GLY A 588 10.59 -12.57 19.78
N THR A 589 9.42 -12.09 20.19
CA THR A 589 8.26 -12.93 20.53
C THR A 589 7.10 -12.74 19.55
N SER A 590 6.24 -13.75 19.43
CA SER A 590 5.13 -13.78 18.46
C SER A 590 4.00 -12.76 18.73
N ASP A 591 4.01 -12.10 19.89
CA ASP A 591 3.17 -10.96 20.27
C ASP A 591 3.80 -9.60 19.94
N ALA A 592 4.82 -9.58 19.06
CA ALA A 592 5.48 -8.39 18.53
C ALA A 592 6.24 -7.53 19.57
N ALA A 593 6.79 -8.19 20.60
CA ALA A 593 7.73 -7.60 21.55
C ALA A 593 9.17 -8.06 21.28
N VAL A 594 10.14 -7.17 21.52
CA VAL A 594 11.58 -7.45 21.41
C VAL A 594 12.29 -7.07 22.70
N TYR A 595 13.14 -7.98 23.17
CA TYR A 595 13.89 -7.88 24.42
C TYR A 595 15.38 -8.13 24.19
N HIS A 596 16.22 -7.51 25.02
CA HIS A 596 17.65 -7.83 25.19
C HIS A 596 17.82 -8.53 26.53
N LEU A 597 18.47 -9.70 26.53
CA LEU A 597 18.94 -10.33 27.76
C LEU A 597 20.43 -10.09 27.89
N THR A 598 20.82 -9.36 28.94
CA THR A 598 22.20 -9.35 29.42
C THR A 598 22.41 -10.61 30.24
N THR A 599 23.40 -11.43 29.89
CA THR A 599 23.65 -12.72 30.56
C THR A 599 24.30 -12.54 31.92
N ASP A 600 25.26 -11.61 32.02
CA ASP A 600 25.79 -11.12 33.29
C ASP A 600 24.66 -10.43 34.10
N GLY A 601 24.40 -10.92 35.30
CA GLY A 601 23.27 -10.49 36.15
C GLY A 601 21.87 -10.88 35.64
N THR A 602 21.76 -11.63 34.54
CA THR A 602 20.49 -12.08 33.91
C THR A 602 19.47 -10.96 33.63
N LYS A 603 19.94 -9.73 33.38
CA LYS A 603 19.11 -8.54 33.25
C LYS A 603 18.33 -8.54 31.92
N LEU A 604 17.02 -8.75 32.01
CA LEU A 604 16.10 -8.60 30.89
C LEU A 604 15.69 -7.13 30.70
N GLU A 605 15.87 -6.61 29.49
CA GLU A 605 15.49 -5.27 29.07
C GLU A 605 14.49 -5.36 27.90
N LYS A 606 13.33 -4.70 28.02
CA LYS A 606 12.33 -4.62 26.94
C LYS A 606 12.69 -3.46 26.03
N LEU A 607 12.97 -3.73 24.75
CA LEU A 607 13.41 -2.72 23.80
C LEU A 607 12.23 -2.01 23.13
N PHE A 608 11.28 -2.79 22.60
CA PHE A 608 10.03 -2.25 22.06
C PHE A 608 8.91 -3.29 22.05
N VAL A 609 7.68 -2.81 21.86
CA VAL A 609 6.45 -3.63 21.68
C VAL A 609 5.59 -2.91 20.65
N GLU A 610 5.30 -3.58 19.55
CA GLU A 610 4.52 -3.05 18.44
C GLU A 610 3.19 -3.82 18.24
N PRO A 611 2.27 -3.35 17.38
CA PRO A 611 1.03 -4.07 17.14
C PRO A 611 1.26 -5.41 16.44
N LYS A 612 0.79 -6.49 17.09
CA LYS A 612 0.86 -7.86 16.55
C LYS A 612 0.09 -8.05 15.24
N ASP A 613 -1.05 -7.38 15.12
CA ASP A 613 -2.00 -7.54 14.01
C ASP A 613 -2.19 -6.21 13.26
N ALA A 614 -2.94 -6.25 12.15
CA ALA A 614 -3.00 -5.17 11.15
C ALA A 614 -3.28 -3.76 11.73
N ILE A 615 -2.58 -2.75 11.22
CA ILE A 615 -2.73 -1.35 11.61
C ILE A 615 -3.73 -0.68 10.66
N CYS A 616 -4.92 -0.38 11.18
CA CYS A 616 -6.07 0.07 10.40
C CYS A 616 -6.32 1.58 10.46
N ALA A 617 -5.70 2.28 11.41
CA ALA A 617 -6.06 3.65 11.73
C ALA A 617 -4.86 4.45 12.23
N ILE A 618 -4.70 5.67 11.72
CA ILE A 618 -3.73 6.65 12.18
C ILE A 618 -4.36 8.04 12.23
N SER A 619 -3.95 8.87 13.18
CA SER A 619 -4.35 10.27 13.27
C SER A 619 -3.24 11.10 13.89
N CYS A 620 -2.92 12.25 13.30
CA CYS A 620 -2.03 13.26 13.90
C CYS A 620 -2.82 14.19 14.84
N HIS A 621 -2.15 14.71 15.87
CA HIS A 621 -2.71 15.71 16.77
C HIS A 621 -2.73 17.10 16.08
N PRO A 622 -3.80 17.91 16.22
CA PRO A 622 -3.99 19.14 15.44
C PRO A 622 -3.00 20.28 15.71
N TYR A 623 -2.27 20.26 16.84
CA TYR A 623 -1.33 21.33 17.23
C TYR A 623 0.02 20.87 17.79
N GLN A 624 0.35 19.57 17.73
CA GLN A 624 1.53 19.02 18.42
C GLN A 624 2.17 17.89 17.60
N PRO A 625 3.47 17.59 17.80
CA PRO A 625 4.20 16.54 17.09
C PRO A 625 3.83 15.11 17.52
N LEU A 626 2.53 14.83 17.69
CA LEU A 626 1.99 13.56 18.14
C LEU A 626 1.21 12.83 17.05
N ILE A 627 1.37 11.51 16.99
CA ILE A 627 0.56 10.59 16.17
C ILE A 627 0.01 9.45 17.03
N ALA A 628 -1.27 9.16 16.86
CA ALA A 628 -1.94 7.98 17.40
C ALA A 628 -2.03 6.90 16.32
N ILE A 629 -1.65 5.67 16.68
CA ILE A 629 -1.63 4.49 15.81
C ILE A 629 -2.55 3.42 16.42
N GLY A 630 -3.46 2.85 15.63
CA GLY A 630 -4.48 1.91 16.06
C GLY A 630 -4.50 0.60 15.26
N SER A 631 -4.59 -0.53 15.97
CA SER A 631 -4.56 -1.87 15.39
C SER A 631 -5.79 -2.71 15.73
N ILE A 632 -6.09 -3.67 14.85
CA ILE A 632 -7.14 -4.67 15.01
C ILE A 632 -6.91 -5.56 16.25
N CYS A 633 -5.69 -5.65 16.79
CA CYS A 633 -5.44 -6.33 18.07
C CYS A 633 -5.95 -5.56 19.31
N GLY A 634 -6.56 -4.39 19.13
CA GLY A 634 -7.04 -3.53 20.21
C GLY A 634 -5.95 -2.64 20.82
N MET A 635 -4.74 -2.59 20.24
CA MET A 635 -3.69 -1.65 20.67
C MET A 635 -3.91 -0.26 20.08
N ILE A 636 -3.91 0.76 20.94
CA ILE A 636 -3.69 2.17 20.58
C ILE A 636 -2.36 2.61 21.19
N LYS A 637 -1.47 3.16 20.36
CA LYS A 637 -0.14 3.63 20.76
C LYS A 637 0.09 5.04 20.26
N VAL A 638 0.55 5.94 21.13
CA VAL A 638 0.79 7.36 20.81
C VAL A 638 2.28 7.65 20.86
N TRP A 639 2.78 8.28 19.80
CA TRP A 639 4.18 8.63 19.61
C TRP A 639 4.34 10.15 19.48
N ASN A 640 5.42 10.69 20.07
CA ASN A 640 6.03 11.92 19.58
C ASN A 640 6.92 11.56 18.38
N TYR A 641 6.56 12.06 17.19
CA TYR A 641 7.21 11.69 15.93
C TYR A 641 8.42 12.56 15.54
N GLU A 642 8.73 13.60 16.32
CA GLU A 642 9.98 14.35 16.19
C GLU A 642 11.07 13.69 17.02
N ASN A 643 10.82 13.52 18.32
CA ASN A 643 11.73 12.92 19.29
C ASN A 643 11.85 11.39 19.18
N LYS A 644 11.01 10.75 18.34
CA LYS A 644 10.94 9.30 18.11
C LYS A 644 10.70 8.50 19.40
N GLN A 645 9.85 9.01 20.28
CA GLN A 645 9.53 8.42 21.58
C GLN A 645 8.04 8.09 21.68
N TYR A 646 7.69 6.90 22.16
CA TYR A 646 6.30 6.61 22.50
C TYR A 646 5.95 7.25 23.85
N LEU A 647 4.76 7.85 23.95
CA LEU A 647 4.29 8.47 25.20
C LEU A 647 3.47 7.47 26.03
N PHE A 648 2.54 6.76 25.39
CA PHE A 648 1.77 5.70 26.02
C PHE A 648 1.30 4.66 25.01
N SER A 649 0.96 3.49 25.53
CA SER A 649 0.26 2.43 24.79
C SER A 649 -0.84 1.87 25.68
N ARG A 650 -2.02 1.62 25.12
CA ARG A 650 -3.14 0.96 25.78
C ARG A 650 -3.66 -0.14 24.89
N VAL A 651 -3.77 -1.34 25.45
CA VAL A 651 -4.42 -2.49 24.79
C VAL A 651 -5.81 -2.64 25.39
N PHE A 652 -6.83 -2.62 24.55
CA PHE A 652 -8.22 -2.86 24.91
C PHE A 652 -8.54 -4.37 24.87
N GLU A 653 -9.67 -4.77 25.43
CA GLU A 653 -9.97 -6.18 25.68
C GLU A 653 -10.07 -7.03 24.39
N LYS A 654 -9.77 -8.33 24.52
CA LYS A 654 -9.81 -9.28 23.40
C LYS A 654 -11.18 -9.26 22.72
N GLY A 655 -11.19 -8.99 21.42
CA GLY A 655 -12.42 -8.87 20.63
C GLY A 655 -12.89 -7.44 20.39
N LEU A 656 -12.22 -6.42 20.94
CA LEU A 656 -12.42 -5.00 20.60
C LEU A 656 -11.24 -4.49 19.74
N GLY A 657 -11.26 -4.83 18.45
CA GLY A 657 -10.27 -4.31 17.50
C GLY A 657 -10.56 -2.85 17.16
N VAL A 658 -9.53 -2.00 17.08
CA VAL A 658 -9.67 -0.64 16.54
C VAL A 658 -10.06 -0.75 15.05
N GLN A 659 -10.83 0.21 14.54
CA GLN A 659 -11.16 0.34 13.11
C GLN A 659 -10.92 1.77 12.58
N SER A 660 -11.10 2.80 13.40
CA SER A 660 -10.78 4.19 13.05
C SER A 660 -10.33 4.97 14.29
N LEU A 661 -9.49 5.98 14.09
CA LEU A 661 -8.98 6.91 15.09
C LEU A 661 -9.12 8.33 14.57
N THR A 662 -9.51 9.27 15.44
CA THR A 662 -9.33 10.70 15.19
C THR A 662 -9.02 11.42 16.49
N TYR A 663 -8.13 12.41 16.46
CA TYR A 663 -8.12 13.45 17.49
C TYR A 663 -9.38 14.33 17.36
N ASN A 664 -9.83 14.94 18.45
CA ASN A 664 -10.79 16.04 18.39
C ASN A 664 -10.09 17.34 17.94
N PRO A 665 -10.82 18.38 17.46
CA PRO A 665 -10.21 19.62 16.96
C PRO A 665 -9.37 20.42 17.99
N GLU A 666 -9.53 20.15 19.28
CA GLU A 666 -8.71 20.74 20.36
C GLU A 666 -7.47 19.88 20.71
N GLY A 667 -7.39 18.64 20.22
CA GLY A 667 -6.32 17.68 20.48
C GLY A 667 -6.37 16.93 21.82
N ILE A 668 -7.20 17.39 22.77
CA ILE A 668 -7.33 16.84 24.13
C ILE A 668 -7.74 15.35 24.16
N PHE A 669 -8.54 14.89 23.19
CA PHE A 669 -9.13 13.55 23.18
C PHE A 669 -8.86 12.80 21.87
N ILE A 670 -8.55 11.51 22.00
CA ILE A 670 -8.50 10.55 20.88
C ILE A 670 -9.80 9.74 20.90
N LEU A 671 -10.60 9.87 19.85
CA LEU A 671 -11.74 9.01 19.59
C LEU A 671 -11.29 7.74 18.89
N SER A 672 -11.89 6.61 19.26
CA SER A 672 -11.59 5.29 18.73
C SER A 672 -12.87 4.52 18.43
N ALA A 673 -13.04 4.09 17.18
CA ALA A 673 -14.16 3.26 16.76
C ALA A 673 -13.74 1.79 16.77
N TYR A 674 -14.54 0.92 17.41
CA TYR A 674 -14.21 -0.50 17.61
C TYR A 674 -15.07 -1.44 16.76
N ARG A 675 -14.47 -2.58 16.38
CA ARG A 675 -15.19 -3.77 15.90
C ARG A 675 -15.25 -4.79 17.03
N ARG A 676 -16.44 -4.97 17.60
CA ARG A 676 -16.70 -6.03 18.58
C ARG A 676 -16.97 -7.34 17.85
N PHE A 677 -16.06 -8.29 17.98
CA PHE A 677 -16.28 -9.66 17.51
C PHE A 677 -17.11 -10.40 18.57
N HIS A 678 -18.34 -10.79 18.24
CA HIS A 678 -19.03 -11.86 18.98
C HIS A 678 -18.58 -13.20 18.40
N MET A 679 -18.30 -14.17 19.29
CA MET A 679 -17.80 -15.51 18.96
C MET A 679 -18.64 -16.59 19.65
N ASP A 680 -19.91 -16.28 19.96
CA ASP A 680 -20.86 -17.17 20.64
C ASP A 680 -22.22 -17.15 19.93
N SER A 681 -22.37 -18.00 18.90
CA SER A 681 -23.64 -18.60 18.44
C SER A 681 -23.37 -19.54 17.25
N PRO A 682 -23.47 -20.87 17.43
CA PRO A 682 -23.82 -21.75 16.31
C PRO A 682 -25.32 -21.59 15.98
N GLU A 683 -25.72 -22.07 14.79
CA GLU A 683 -27.12 -22.25 14.38
C GLU A 683 -28.01 -20.98 14.29
N ARG A 684 -27.75 -20.14 13.27
CA ARG A 684 -28.71 -19.84 12.17
C ARG A 684 -28.11 -18.83 11.19
N ASP A 685 -28.47 -18.95 9.91
CA ASP A 685 -27.99 -18.09 8.85
C ASP A 685 -28.44 -16.62 9.01
N GLY A 686 -27.53 -15.68 8.69
CA GLY A 686 -27.87 -14.26 8.57
C GLY A 686 -27.11 -13.29 9.49
N CYS A 687 -25.77 -13.35 9.57
CA CYS A 687 -24.99 -12.27 10.17
C CYS A 687 -25.12 -10.96 9.35
N THR A 688 -25.94 -10.01 9.82
CA THR A 688 -26.24 -8.75 9.11
C THR A 688 -25.10 -7.73 9.21
N TRP A 689 -24.24 -7.69 8.19
CA TRP A 689 -23.10 -6.75 8.08
C TRP A 689 -23.49 -5.35 7.57
N ASP A 690 -24.18 -4.53 8.37
CA ASP A 690 -24.62 -3.16 7.96
C ASP A 690 -23.55 -2.04 8.10
N ARG A 691 -22.26 -2.38 8.24
CA ARG A 691 -21.20 -1.42 8.61
C ARG A 691 -20.70 -0.46 7.51
N SER A 692 -21.25 -0.49 6.30
CA SER A 692 -20.68 0.22 5.13
C SER A 692 -21.61 1.25 4.48
N PHE A 693 -22.89 1.29 4.85
CA PHE A 693 -23.96 2.00 4.12
C PHE A 693 -24.62 3.13 4.93
N THR A 694 -24.29 3.21 6.22
CA THR A 694 -25.04 3.93 7.24
C THR A 694 -24.17 5.00 7.87
N VAL A 695 -24.59 6.27 7.74
CA VAL A 695 -24.00 7.41 8.46
C VAL A 695 -24.60 7.45 9.86
N ALA A 696 -23.78 7.66 10.88
CA ALA A 696 -24.20 7.84 12.26
C ALA A 696 -23.56 9.11 12.84
N VAL A 697 -24.38 9.99 13.41
CA VAL A 697 -23.95 11.28 13.97
C VAL A 697 -24.03 11.24 15.49
N TYR A 698 -22.99 11.76 16.13
CA TYR A 698 -22.87 11.91 17.57
C TYR A 698 -22.55 13.37 17.87
N MET A 699 -23.22 13.96 18.87
CA MET A 699 -22.98 15.33 19.31
C MET A 699 -22.25 15.35 20.66
N LEU A 700 -21.41 16.35 20.85
CA LEU A 700 -20.71 16.57 22.11
C LEU A 700 -21.53 17.47 23.04
N VAL A 701 -22.04 16.91 24.13
CA VAL A 701 -22.89 17.60 25.11
C VAL A 701 -22.10 17.76 26.41
N VAL A 702 -22.15 18.94 27.04
CA VAL A 702 -21.57 19.15 28.37
C VAL A 702 -22.59 18.81 29.44
N ARG A 703 -22.41 17.67 30.13
CA ARG A 703 -23.18 17.30 31.32
C ARG A 703 -22.29 17.40 32.56
N ASN A 704 -22.74 18.15 33.57
CA ASN A 704 -22.04 18.29 34.86
C ASN A 704 -20.56 18.71 34.71
N GLY A 705 -20.25 19.58 33.74
CA GLY A 705 -18.89 20.02 33.41
C GLY A 705 -18.07 19.02 32.58
N GLN A 706 -18.53 17.78 32.41
CA GLN A 706 -17.89 16.76 31.58
C GLN A 706 -18.47 16.76 30.16
N ARG A 707 -17.59 16.62 29.17
CA ARG A 707 -17.96 16.52 27.75
C ARG A 707 -18.28 15.06 27.41
N VAL A 708 -19.55 14.77 27.15
CA VAL A 708 -20.07 13.42 26.86
C VAL A 708 -20.60 13.39 25.43
N TRP A 709 -20.29 12.32 24.69
CA TRP A 709 -20.83 12.11 23.35
C TRP A 709 -22.21 11.46 23.43
N GLU A 710 -23.24 12.18 23.01
CA GLU A 710 -24.59 11.65 22.86
C GLU A 710 -24.83 11.28 21.40
N TYR A 711 -25.35 10.08 21.16
CA TYR A 711 -25.79 9.67 19.83
C TYR A 711 -27.00 10.52 19.40
N LEU A 712 -26.89 11.17 18.25
CA LEU A 712 -27.97 11.95 17.66
C LEU A 712 -28.86 11.03 16.82
N ALA A 713 -28.35 10.55 15.68
CA ALA A 713 -29.15 9.82 14.69
C ALA A 713 -28.28 8.90 13.82
N ARG A 714 -28.94 7.99 13.08
CA ARG A 714 -28.34 7.22 11.98
C ARG A 714 -29.24 7.23 10.76
N LEU A 715 -28.66 7.16 9.57
CA LEU A 715 -29.39 6.96 8.32
C LEU A 715 -28.59 6.08 7.36
N ARG A 716 -29.25 5.08 6.76
CA ARG A 716 -28.69 4.30 5.66
C ARG A 716 -28.86 5.07 4.35
N SER A 717 -28.01 6.06 4.15
CA SER A 717 -28.10 7.00 3.03
C SER A 717 -27.67 6.40 1.69
N HIS A 718 -26.78 5.41 1.71
CA HIS A 718 -26.18 4.84 0.49
C HIS A 718 -26.62 3.39 0.23
N ARG A 719 -26.63 3.02 -1.05
CA ARG A 719 -26.87 1.66 -1.56
C ARG A 719 -25.58 0.84 -1.66
N LYS A 720 -24.43 1.50 -1.80
CA LYS A 720 -23.09 0.89 -1.81
C LYS A 720 -22.17 1.57 -0.78
N SER A 721 -20.93 1.10 -0.62
CA SER A 721 -20.05 1.56 0.46
C SER A 721 -19.75 3.06 0.41
N ILE A 722 -19.86 3.71 1.56
CA ILE A 722 -19.38 5.09 1.78
C ILE A 722 -17.86 5.10 1.64
N ARG A 723 -17.33 6.13 0.96
CA ARG A 723 -15.91 6.33 0.65
C ARG A 723 -15.31 7.56 1.32
N SER A 724 -16.06 8.65 1.42
CA SER A 724 -15.64 9.85 2.17
C SER A 724 -16.79 10.42 3.00
N LEU A 725 -16.43 11.00 4.14
CA LEU A 725 -17.29 11.82 5.00
C LEU A 725 -16.56 13.13 5.25
N LEU A 726 -17.22 14.25 4.97
CA LEU A 726 -16.60 15.58 4.99
C LEU A 726 -17.48 16.54 5.79
N PHE A 727 -16.92 17.10 6.86
CA PHE A 727 -17.51 18.27 7.53
C PHE A 727 -17.00 19.56 6.89
N GLY A 728 -17.82 20.61 6.92
CA GLY A 728 -17.43 21.96 6.52
C GLY A 728 -18.38 22.99 7.11
N VAL A 729 -18.35 24.21 6.57
CA VAL A 729 -19.32 25.28 6.90
C VAL A 729 -19.82 25.95 5.61
N TYR A 730 -21.02 26.52 5.65
CA TYR A 730 -21.44 27.50 4.64
C TYR A 730 -20.69 28.82 4.85
N LEU A 731 -20.22 29.47 3.78
CA LEU A 731 -19.55 30.77 3.91
C LEU A 731 -20.51 31.86 4.43
N ASP A 732 -21.75 31.86 3.93
CA ASP A 732 -22.67 32.98 4.12
C ASP A 732 -23.35 32.98 5.50
N SER A 733 -23.49 31.80 6.13
CA SER A 733 -24.13 31.62 7.45
C SER A 733 -23.21 31.04 8.52
N ASN A 734 -22.04 30.50 8.16
CA ASN A 734 -21.13 29.76 9.03
C ASN A 734 -21.76 28.52 9.70
N GLU A 735 -22.88 28.01 9.16
CA GLU A 735 -23.58 26.83 9.67
C GLU A 735 -22.85 25.53 9.27
N PRO A 736 -22.86 24.49 10.12
CA PRO A 736 -22.10 23.26 9.88
C PRO A 736 -22.72 22.40 8.78
N ARG A 737 -21.90 22.01 7.80
CA ARG A 737 -22.25 21.10 6.71
C ARG A 737 -21.71 19.71 7.00
N LEU A 738 -22.48 18.67 6.68
CA LEU A 738 -22.00 17.29 6.58
C LEU A 738 -22.32 16.75 5.18
N LEU A 739 -21.32 16.18 4.54
CA LEU A 739 -21.38 15.55 3.23
C LEU A 739 -20.91 14.11 3.30
N SER A 740 -21.58 13.20 2.60
CA SER A 740 -21.16 11.82 2.42
C SER A 740 -21.08 11.46 0.93
N LEU A 741 -20.10 10.63 0.59
CA LEU A 741 -19.81 10.22 -0.79
C LEU A 741 -19.77 8.70 -0.87
N GLY A 742 -20.60 8.09 -1.72
CA GLY A 742 -20.71 6.64 -1.86
C GLY A 742 -20.21 6.10 -3.20
N THR A 743 -19.83 4.82 -3.22
CA THR A 743 -19.54 4.07 -4.46
C THR A 743 -20.78 3.82 -5.33
N ASP A 744 -21.96 4.23 -4.86
CA ASP A 744 -23.19 4.39 -5.65
C ASP A 744 -23.26 5.73 -6.40
N ARG A 745 -22.16 6.50 -6.38
CA ARG A 745 -21.94 7.76 -7.11
C ARG A 745 -22.76 8.95 -6.61
N LEU A 746 -23.46 8.76 -5.49
CA LEU A 746 -24.20 9.81 -4.81
C LEU A 746 -23.28 10.61 -3.88
N LEU A 747 -23.41 11.93 -3.96
CA LEU A 747 -22.96 12.90 -2.98
C LEU A 747 -24.21 13.39 -2.22
N ILE A 748 -24.30 13.08 -0.93
CA ILE A 748 -25.47 13.40 -0.09
C ILE A 748 -25.07 14.46 0.92
N GLU A 749 -25.91 15.49 1.08
CA GLU A 749 -25.76 16.54 2.07
C GLU A 749 -26.85 16.44 3.14
N TYR A 750 -26.50 16.70 4.41
CA TYR A 750 -27.42 16.56 5.55
C TYR A 750 -27.70 17.90 6.23
N ASP A 751 -28.96 18.14 6.59
CA ASP A 751 -29.35 19.30 7.39
C ASP A 751 -29.17 18.98 8.88
N LEU A 752 -28.02 19.36 9.44
CA LEU A 752 -27.69 19.16 10.85
C LEU A 752 -28.51 20.05 11.81
N LEU A 753 -29.23 21.06 11.31
CA LEU A 753 -30.03 21.98 12.13
C LEU A 753 -31.48 21.49 12.29
N ARG A 754 -32.01 20.79 11.28
CA ARG A 754 -33.32 20.12 11.33
C ARG A 754 -33.24 18.70 11.89
N SER A 755 -32.09 18.04 11.76
CA SER A 755 -31.85 16.71 12.32
C SER A 755 -32.05 16.70 13.83
N TYR A 756 -32.78 15.70 14.32
CA TYR A 756 -33.10 15.50 15.73
C TYR A 756 -32.80 14.07 16.17
N LYS A 757 -33.12 13.72 17.43
CA LYS A 757 -32.80 12.38 17.94
C LYS A 757 -33.47 11.28 17.10
N ASP A 758 -32.65 10.33 16.66
CA ASP A 758 -32.97 9.21 15.77
C ASP A 758 -33.48 9.60 14.35
N CYS A 759 -33.39 10.88 13.96
CA CYS A 759 -33.73 11.36 12.61
C CYS A 759 -32.64 12.28 12.03
N LEU A 760 -31.97 11.83 10.96
CA LEU A 760 -30.98 12.62 10.21
C LEU A 760 -31.63 13.06 8.90
N GLU A 761 -31.89 14.36 8.73
CA GLU A 761 -32.48 14.90 7.50
C GLU A 761 -31.45 15.02 6.37
N VAL A 762 -31.89 14.71 5.15
CA VAL A 762 -31.12 14.90 3.91
C VAL A 762 -31.58 16.20 3.27
N LEU A 763 -30.62 17.07 2.96
CA LEU A 763 -30.83 18.38 2.33
C LEU A 763 -30.77 18.30 0.81
N ASP A 764 -29.81 17.54 0.28
CA ASP A 764 -29.53 17.42 -1.17
C ASP A 764 -28.94 16.04 -1.50
N ILE A 765 -29.20 15.57 -2.73
CA ILE A 765 -28.65 14.33 -3.30
C ILE A 765 -28.21 14.63 -4.73
N HIS A 766 -26.90 14.71 -4.94
CA HIS A 766 -26.28 14.98 -6.23
C HIS A 766 -25.59 13.72 -6.80
N HIS A 767 -25.61 13.54 -8.11
CA HIS A 767 -24.97 12.40 -8.81
C HIS A 767 -23.69 12.85 -9.50
N THR A 768 -22.57 12.18 -9.25
CA THR A 768 -21.23 12.72 -9.53
C THR A 768 -20.56 12.28 -10.84
N ASP A 769 -20.95 11.14 -11.42
CA ASP A 769 -20.30 10.55 -12.60
C ASP A 769 -21.16 9.42 -13.18
N GLN A 770 -21.34 9.30 -14.49
CA GLN A 770 -22.15 8.24 -15.11
C GLN A 770 -21.39 6.90 -15.26
N GLY A 771 -20.06 6.94 -15.33
CA GLY A 771 -19.21 5.77 -15.59
C GLY A 771 -18.43 5.31 -14.38
N CYS A 772 -17.61 6.19 -13.81
CA CYS A 772 -16.70 5.89 -12.71
C CYS A 772 -17.44 5.93 -11.37
N TYR A 773 -17.00 5.17 -10.37
CA TYR A 773 -17.37 5.45 -8.98
C TYR A 773 -16.37 6.43 -8.34
N PRO A 774 -16.81 7.36 -7.48
CA PRO A 774 -15.92 8.25 -6.76
C PRO A 774 -15.14 7.49 -5.67
N THR A 775 -13.90 7.90 -5.43
CA THR A 775 -12.95 7.24 -4.51
C THR A 775 -12.71 8.05 -3.25
N CYS A 776 -12.57 9.38 -3.34
CA CYS A 776 -12.47 10.28 -2.20
C CYS A 776 -12.93 11.71 -2.55
N MET A 777 -13.13 12.53 -1.51
CA MET A 777 -13.53 13.93 -1.63
C MET A 777 -12.88 14.76 -0.53
N VAL A 778 -12.45 15.97 -0.86
CA VAL A 778 -11.85 16.97 0.06
C VAL A 778 -12.27 18.38 -0.35
N TRP A 779 -12.26 19.33 0.59
CA TRP A 779 -12.39 20.76 0.27
C TRP A 779 -11.19 21.22 -0.55
N TYR A 780 -11.45 21.85 -1.70
CA TYR A 780 -10.40 22.50 -2.49
C TYR A 780 -9.98 23.80 -1.80
N PRO A 781 -8.68 24.15 -1.77
CA PRO A 781 -8.24 25.42 -1.18
C PRO A 781 -8.81 26.62 -1.96
N PRO A 782 -9.06 27.77 -1.30
CA PRO A 782 -9.51 28.99 -1.95
C PRO A 782 -8.38 29.67 -2.74
N LEU A 783 -8.01 29.05 -3.87
CA LEU A 783 -7.13 29.60 -4.91
C LEU A 783 -7.91 30.43 -5.94
N THR A 784 -9.22 30.22 -6.00
CA THR A 784 -10.18 30.80 -6.94
C THR A 784 -11.25 31.59 -6.19
N ARG A 785 -11.98 32.47 -6.91
CA ARG A 785 -13.15 33.17 -6.37
C ARG A 785 -14.33 32.24 -6.07
N GLU A 786 -14.46 31.14 -6.82
CA GLU A 786 -15.36 30.04 -6.49
C GLU A 786 -14.72 29.08 -5.47
N LEU A 787 -15.53 28.53 -4.56
CA LEU A 787 -15.17 27.36 -3.74
C LEU A 787 -15.49 26.05 -4.47
N PHE A 788 -14.60 25.07 -4.33
CA PHE A 788 -14.77 23.74 -4.91
C PHE A 788 -14.70 22.60 -3.88
N LEU A 789 -15.45 21.55 -4.15
CA LEU A 789 -15.19 20.20 -3.68
C LEU A 789 -14.32 19.52 -4.74
N LEU A 790 -13.15 19.02 -4.33
CA LEU A 790 -12.31 18.15 -5.15
C LEU A 790 -12.76 16.71 -4.94
N ILE A 791 -13.16 16.03 -6.01
CA ILE A 791 -13.59 14.63 -6.00
C ILE A 791 -12.69 13.82 -6.95
N CYS A 792 -12.08 12.75 -6.43
CA CYS A 792 -11.34 11.78 -7.24
C CYS A 792 -12.28 10.63 -7.65
N ASN A 793 -12.07 10.05 -8.84
CA ASN A 793 -12.82 8.90 -9.31
C ASN A 793 -11.91 7.72 -9.74
N SER A 794 -12.54 6.57 -9.94
CA SER A 794 -11.89 5.33 -10.42
C SER A 794 -11.39 5.37 -11.87
N GLY A 795 -11.71 6.42 -12.64
CA GLY A 795 -11.19 6.69 -13.98
C GLY A 795 -9.90 7.51 -14.00
N TYR A 796 -9.21 7.61 -12.87
CA TYR A 796 -8.02 8.47 -12.67
C TYR A 796 -8.29 9.95 -12.96
N LYS A 797 -9.52 10.43 -12.70
CA LYS A 797 -9.88 11.84 -12.85
C LYS A 797 -10.04 12.55 -11.51
N VAL A 798 -9.69 13.83 -11.52
CA VAL A 798 -9.91 14.79 -10.45
C VAL A 798 -10.94 15.80 -10.97
N LYS A 799 -12.17 15.72 -10.48
CA LYS A 799 -13.25 16.67 -10.80
C LYS A 799 -13.32 17.77 -9.74
N LEU A 800 -13.52 19.02 -10.18
CA LEU A 800 -13.80 20.17 -9.31
C LEU A 800 -15.28 20.53 -9.41
N PHE A 801 -16.04 20.31 -8.33
CA PHE A 801 -17.47 20.63 -8.24
C PHE A 801 -17.68 21.90 -7.44
N ASN A 802 -18.49 22.85 -7.92
CA ASN A 802 -18.81 24.08 -7.18
C ASN A 802 -19.50 23.73 -5.85
N ALA A 803 -18.99 24.26 -4.73
CA ALA A 803 -19.43 23.91 -3.37
C ALA A 803 -20.88 24.30 -3.05
N THR A 804 -21.50 25.16 -3.87
CA THR A 804 -22.87 25.66 -3.72
C THR A 804 -23.79 25.12 -4.82
N THR A 805 -23.41 25.22 -6.10
CA THR A 805 -24.27 24.80 -7.22
C THR A 805 -24.14 23.33 -7.61
N LYS A 806 -23.16 22.60 -7.04
CA LYS A 806 -22.81 21.21 -7.36
C LYS A 806 -22.45 20.94 -8.82
N MET A 807 -22.37 21.94 -9.70
CA MET A 807 -21.96 21.72 -11.09
C MET A 807 -20.46 21.43 -11.17
N CYS A 808 -20.06 20.52 -12.06
CA CYS A 808 -18.64 20.38 -12.39
C CYS A 808 -18.15 21.66 -13.11
N ARG A 809 -16.94 22.11 -12.75
CA ARG A 809 -16.23 23.22 -13.42
C ARG A 809 -15.01 22.77 -14.19
N LYS A 810 -14.36 21.68 -13.78
CA LYS A 810 -13.20 21.08 -14.46
C LYS A 810 -13.15 19.59 -14.23
N THR A 811 -12.85 18.81 -15.27
CA THR A 811 -12.44 17.41 -15.15
C THR A 811 -11.00 17.28 -15.60
N LEU A 812 -10.12 16.84 -14.71
CA LEU A 812 -8.67 16.85 -14.89
C LEU A 812 -8.09 15.44 -14.80
N LEU A 813 -7.01 15.17 -15.53
CA LEU A 813 -6.24 13.94 -15.36
C LEU A 813 -5.52 13.97 -14.01
N GLY A 814 -5.79 12.98 -13.19
CA GLY A 814 -5.11 12.77 -11.92
C GLY A 814 -3.84 11.92 -12.05
N PRO A 815 -2.99 11.90 -11.01
CA PRO A 815 -1.84 11.00 -10.88
C PRO A 815 -2.14 9.54 -11.27
N ALA A 816 -1.49 9.05 -12.34
CA ALA A 816 -1.79 7.77 -12.98
C ALA A 816 -0.90 6.58 -12.52
N TYR A 817 -0.42 6.60 -11.27
CA TYR A 817 0.59 5.67 -10.74
C TYR A 817 0.06 4.25 -10.43
N GLY A 818 -0.44 3.54 -11.45
CA GLY A 818 -0.89 2.14 -11.39
C GLY A 818 -2.28 1.93 -10.76
N SER A 819 -2.72 2.75 -9.81
CA SER A 819 -4.10 2.74 -9.30
C SER A 819 -4.65 4.15 -9.03
N PRO A 820 -5.98 4.36 -9.10
CA PRO A 820 -6.60 5.64 -8.79
C PRO A 820 -6.38 6.05 -7.33
N ILE A 821 -6.38 7.35 -7.07
CA ILE A 821 -6.28 7.92 -5.72
C ILE A 821 -7.42 7.41 -4.83
N GLU A 822 -7.11 6.93 -3.62
CA GLU A 822 -8.09 6.42 -2.65
C GLU A 822 -8.30 7.37 -1.45
N GLN A 823 -7.32 8.22 -1.10
CA GLN A 823 -7.48 9.25 -0.06
C GLN A 823 -6.60 10.48 -0.38
N THR A 824 -7.09 11.68 -0.09
CA THR A 824 -6.39 12.95 -0.27
C THR A 824 -6.43 13.82 0.99
N GLN A 825 -5.36 14.55 1.29
CA GLN A 825 -5.34 15.60 2.31
C GLN A 825 -4.53 16.82 1.86
N VAL A 826 -5.12 18.00 1.96
CA VAL A 826 -4.44 19.29 1.70
C VAL A 826 -3.44 19.59 2.83
N LEU A 827 -2.25 20.11 2.49
CA LEU A 827 -1.28 20.53 3.50
C LEU A 827 -1.76 21.78 4.29
N PRO A 828 -1.54 21.84 5.61
CA PRO A 828 -1.83 23.04 6.39
C PRO A 828 -0.95 24.21 5.95
N VAL A 829 -1.47 25.43 6.14
CA VAL A 829 -0.88 26.69 5.65
C VAL A 829 -0.40 27.49 6.85
N ARG A 830 0.81 28.03 6.79
CA ARG A 830 1.52 28.63 7.93
C ARG A 830 1.98 30.06 7.66
N SER A 831 2.37 30.38 6.43
CA SER A 831 2.78 31.74 6.03
C SER A 831 1.91 32.34 4.92
N MET A 832 1.96 33.67 4.78
CA MET A 832 1.32 34.38 3.67
C MET A 832 1.99 34.08 2.31
N ALA A 833 3.23 33.59 2.29
CA ALA A 833 3.90 33.17 1.06
C ALA A 833 3.32 31.84 0.52
N GLU A 834 3.01 30.91 1.42
CA GLU A 834 2.32 29.64 1.11
C GLU A 834 0.87 29.83 0.62
N LEU A 835 0.35 31.07 0.55
CA LEU A 835 -0.92 31.37 -0.14
C LEU A 835 -0.81 31.26 -1.66
N GLN A 836 0.37 31.46 -2.25
CA GLN A 836 0.54 31.48 -3.71
C GLN A 836 0.61 30.09 -4.35
N LYS A 837 1.10 29.08 -3.63
CA LYS A 837 1.15 27.68 -4.08
C LYS A 837 0.60 26.78 -2.98
N ARG A 838 -0.37 25.94 -3.32
CA ARG A 838 -0.95 24.94 -2.40
C ARG A 838 -0.49 23.55 -2.80
N TYR A 839 -0.52 22.64 -1.83
CA TYR A 839 -0.05 21.27 -1.99
C TYR A 839 -1.05 20.29 -1.37
N LEU A 840 -1.16 19.13 -1.99
CA LEU A 840 -2.05 18.05 -1.57
C LEU A 840 -1.23 16.75 -1.54
N VAL A 841 -1.33 16.01 -0.44
CA VAL A 841 -0.81 14.64 -0.35
C VAL A 841 -1.94 13.70 -0.72
N PHE A 842 -1.62 12.64 -1.45
CA PHE A 842 -2.54 11.57 -1.79
C PHE A 842 -1.93 10.20 -1.48
N ILE A 843 -2.80 9.22 -1.26
CA ILE A 843 -2.45 7.80 -1.39
C ILE A 843 -3.33 7.17 -2.46
N ASN A 844 -2.77 6.21 -3.18
CA ASN A 844 -3.54 5.23 -3.94
C ASN A 844 -3.42 3.87 -3.24
N ARG A 845 -3.60 2.76 -3.96
CA ARG A 845 -3.54 1.41 -3.39
C ARG A 845 -2.23 1.10 -2.65
N ASP A 846 -1.09 1.51 -3.20
CA ASP A 846 0.24 1.05 -2.74
C ASP A 846 1.29 2.17 -2.58
N LYS A 847 1.04 3.35 -3.14
CA LYS A 847 1.94 4.51 -3.19
C LYS A 847 1.37 5.70 -2.43
N VAL A 848 2.28 6.54 -1.94
CA VAL A 848 2.00 7.89 -1.43
C VAL A 848 2.59 8.93 -2.39
N GLY A 849 1.90 10.04 -2.59
CA GLY A 849 2.35 11.07 -3.52
C GLY A 849 1.98 12.49 -3.11
N LEU A 850 2.64 13.43 -3.77
CA LEU A 850 2.50 14.87 -3.60
C LEU A 850 2.04 15.50 -4.92
N GLN A 851 1.07 16.41 -4.83
CA GLN A 851 0.45 17.13 -5.93
C GLN A 851 0.57 18.64 -5.68
N ILE A 852 1.11 19.38 -6.63
CA ILE A 852 1.02 20.85 -6.64
C ILE A 852 -0.37 21.28 -7.12
N LEU A 853 -0.96 22.27 -6.45
CA LEU A 853 -2.22 22.90 -6.81
C LEU A 853 -1.98 24.32 -7.37
N PRO A 854 -2.75 24.77 -8.39
CA PRO A 854 -3.91 24.10 -8.99
C PRO A 854 -3.53 22.88 -9.83
N VAL A 855 -4.41 21.88 -9.81
CA VAL A 855 -4.35 20.73 -10.73
C VAL A 855 -4.72 21.20 -12.14
N ASP A 856 -4.00 20.71 -13.13
CA ASP A 856 -4.15 21.05 -14.56
C ASP A 856 -3.87 19.88 -15.52
N GLY A 857 -3.49 18.72 -14.98
CA GLY A 857 -3.06 17.54 -15.75
C GLY A 857 -1.56 17.48 -16.07
N ASN A 858 -0.75 18.45 -15.63
CA ASN A 858 0.70 18.44 -15.84
C ASN A 858 1.37 17.30 -15.03
N PRO A 859 2.06 16.33 -15.65
CA PRO A 859 2.62 15.18 -14.95
C PRO A 859 3.73 15.57 -13.96
N HIS A 860 4.54 16.58 -14.27
CA HIS A 860 5.66 17.03 -13.43
C HIS A 860 5.22 17.77 -12.15
N LYS A 861 3.95 18.19 -12.06
CA LYS A 861 3.34 18.69 -10.80
C LYS A 861 3.00 17.57 -9.81
N THR A 862 3.31 16.32 -10.15
CA THR A 862 2.99 15.13 -9.38
C THR A 862 4.26 14.32 -9.11
N SER A 863 4.34 13.66 -7.97
CA SER A 863 5.36 12.63 -7.70
C SER A 863 4.81 11.64 -6.69
N ALA A 864 5.03 10.34 -6.89
CA ALA A 864 4.62 9.28 -5.97
C ALA A 864 5.73 8.26 -5.74
N ILE A 865 5.70 7.60 -4.59
CA ILE A 865 6.65 6.57 -4.16
C ILE A 865 5.90 5.43 -3.46
N VAL A 866 6.34 4.19 -3.66
CA VAL A 866 5.76 3.00 -3.02
C VAL A 866 5.91 3.13 -1.50
N CYS A 867 4.82 2.89 -0.77
CA CYS A 867 4.82 2.90 0.70
C CYS A 867 4.39 1.55 1.28
N HIS A 868 3.35 0.92 0.76
CA HIS A 868 2.79 -0.32 1.31
C HIS A 868 2.24 -1.24 0.19
N PRO A 869 3.06 -2.16 -0.37
CA PRO A 869 2.67 -2.96 -1.55
C PRO A 869 1.41 -3.81 -1.38
N ASN A 870 1.08 -4.25 -0.16
CA ASN A 870 -0.13 -5.02 0.11
C ASN A 870 -1.42 -4.18 0.22
N GLY A 871 -1.33 -2.84 0.26
CA GLY A 871 -2.47 -1.96 0.49
C GLY A 871 -2.21 -0.92 1.58
N VAL A 872 -2.41 0.36 1.26
CA VAL A 872 -2.47 1.44 2.27
C VAL A 872 -3.83 1.41 2.96
N ALA A 873 -3.85 1.27 4.29
CA ALA A 873 -5.07 1.29 5.09
C ALA A 873 -5.54 2.70 5.50
N GLY A 874 -4.66 3.70 5.40
CA GLY A 874 -4.99 5.10 5.61
C GLY A 874 -3.77 6.02 5.67
N MET A 875 -4.03 7.32 5.51
CA MET A 875 -3.06 8.41 5.55
C MET A 875 -3.44 9.48 6.58
N ALA A 876 -2.44 10.10 7.21
CA ALA A 876 -2.58 11.32 8.00
C ALA A 876 -1.41 12.29 7.74
N VAL A 877 -1.70 13.59 7.64
CA VAL A 877 -0.70 14.68 7.55
C VAL A 877 -0.50 15.33 8.92
N SER A 878 0.73 15.75 9.23
CA SER A 878 1.06 16.49 10.45
C SER A 878 0.44 17.90 10.49
N TYR A 879 0.25 18.44 11.70
CA TYR A 879 -0.17 19.85 11.91
C TYR A 879 0.80 20.89 11.33
N ASP A 880 1.99 20.48 10.92
CA ASP A 880 3.02 21.34 10.34
C ASP A 880 3.21 21.19 8.84
N GLY A 881 2.59 20.19 8.20
CA GLY A 881 2.75 19.93 6.77
C GLY A 881 4.15 19.47 6.33
N HIS A 882 5.09 19.27 7.27
CA HIS A 882 6.42 18.73 6.96
C HIS A 882 6.43 17.20 6.89
N TYR A 883 5.39 16.53 7.41
CA TYR A 883 5.32 15.07 7.45
C TYR A 883 3.98 14.52 6.97
N ALA A 884 4.04 13.45 6.19
CA ALA A 884 2.92 12.56 5.93
C ALA A 884 3.18 11.20 6.59
N PHE A 885 2.11 10.54 7.01
CA PHE A 885 2.14 9.22 7.62
C PHE A 885 1.21 8.29 6.85
N THR A 886 1.68 7.09 6.54
CA THR A 886 0.91 6.04 5.86
C THR A 886 0.88 4.78 6.72
N ALA A 887 -0.25 4.09 6.79
CA ALA A 887 -0.41 2.82 7.50
C ALA A 887 -0.63 1.68 6.51
N GLY A 888 0.12 0.57 6.63
CA GLY A 888 0.13 -0.52 5.65
C GLY A 888 -0.80 -1.69 5.94
N GLY A 889 -1.81 -1.50 6.78
CA GLY A 889 -2.80 -2.53 7.07
C GLY A 889 -2.15 -3.82 7.57
N HIS A 890 -2.21 -4.85 6.73
CA HIS A 890 -1.72 -6.20 7.01
C HIS A 890 -0.20 -6.32 7.15
N ASP A 891 0.59 -5.34 6.68
CA ASP A 891 2.06 -5.34 6.86
C ASP A 891 2.53 -4.93 8.26
N ARG A 892 1.60 -4.41 9.09
CA ARG A 892 1.79 -4.01 10.50
C ARG A 892 2.77 -2.85 10.70
N SER A 893 2.94 -2.01 9.69
CA SER A 893 3.83 -0.84 9.74
C SER A 893 3.08 0.48 9.54
N VAL A 894 3.71 1.56 10.02
CA VAL A 894 3.39 2.95 9.67
C VAL A 894 4.68 3.63 9.25
N VAL A 895 4.70 4.27 8.08
CA VAL A 895 5.88 4.99 7.58
C VAL A 895 5.69 6.49 7.77
N GLN A 896 6.75 7.19 8.20
CA GLN A 896 6.84 8.64 8.27
C GLN A 896 7.67 9.20 7.11
N TRP A 897 6.99 9.92 6.24
CA TRP A 897 7.55 10.61 5.07
C TRP A 897 7.81 12.07 5.43
N LYS A 898 9.03 12.54 5.24
CA LYS A 898 9.33 13.98 5.23
C LYS A 898 9.01 14.55 3.86
N ILE A 899 8.26 15.64 3.85
CA ILE A 899 7.83 16.36 2.66
C ILE A 899 8.86 17.45 2.33
N THR A 900 9.31 17.49 1.07
CA THR A 900 10.24 18.51 0.56
C THR A 900 9.67 19.12 -0.73
N LEU A 901 9.05 20.29 -0.60
CA LEU A 901 8.30 20.94 -1.68
C LEU A 901 9.21 21.38 -2.84
N SER A 902 10.39 21.93 -2.53
CA SER A 902 11.32 22.50 -3.52
C SER A 902 11.84 21.50 -4.56
N VAL A 903 11.88 20.20 -4.24
CA VAL A 903 12.27 19.15 -5.20
C VAL A 903 11.20 18.98 -6.27
N LEU A 904 9.92 19.04 -5.90
CA LEU A 904 8.82 18.96 -6.86
C LEU A 904 8.69 20.26 -7.68
N GLU A 905 8.97 21.41 -7.08
CA GLU A 905 9.06 22.68 -7.81
C GLU A 905 10.21 22.69 -8.83
N ALA A 906 11.35 22.11 -8.49
CA ALA A 906 12.46 21.91 -9.43
C ALA A 906 12.08 20.95 -10.56
N ALA A 907 11.37 19.86 -10.27
CA ALA A 907 10.87 18.93 -11.30
C ALA A 907 9.89 19.60 -12.27
N VAL A 908 8.98 20.47 -11.78
CA VAL A 908 8.12 21.30 -12.66
C VAL A 908 8.95 22.24 -13.53
N SER A 909 9.96 22.90 -12.96
CA SER A 909 10.83 23.83 -13.70
C SER A 909 11.65 23.14 -14.80
N LEU A 910 12.03 21.88 -14.58
CA LEU A 910 12.72 21.04 -15.58
C LEU A 910 11.79 20.45 -16.64
N GLY A 911 10.48 20.35 -16.37
CA GLY A 911 9.45 19.88 -17.32
C GLY A 911 9.09 20.88 -18.42
N GLY A 912 9.57 22.13 -18.33
CA GLY A 912 9.28 23.20 -19.27
C GLY A 912 7.89 23.82 -19.11
N GLU A 913 7.63 24.85 -19.92
CA GLU A 913 6.44 25.71 -19.80
C GLU A 913 5.37 25.39 -20.86
N ASP A 914 4.18 25.97 -20.67
CA ASP A 914 2.98 25.81 -21.51
C ASP A 914 2.61 24.36 -21.87
N LEU A 915 2.80 23.98 -23.15
CA LEU A 915 2.44 22.65 -23.66
C LEU A 915 3.57 21.62 -23.52
N THR A 916 4.79 22.06 -23.17
CA THR A 916 5.98 21.18 -23.09
C THR A 916 5.76 19.94 -22.21
N PRO A 917 5.18 20.08 -20.99
CA PRO A 917 4.82 18.93 -20.13
C PRO A 917 3.80 17.96 -20.74
N PHE A 918 2.94 18.44 -21.63
CA PHE A 918 1.79 17.69 -22.16
C PHE A 918 2.13 16.87 -23.41
N TYR A 919 3.15 17.28 -24.18
CA TYR A 919 3.63 16.48 -25.32
C TYR A 919 4.16 15.11 -24.89
N GLY A 920 4.69 14.96 -23.68
CA GLY A 920 5.10 13.66 -23.12
C GLY A 920 3.95 12.67 -22.90
N LEU A 921 2.70 13.13 -22.93
CA LEU A 921 1.49 12.31 -22.84
C LEU A 921 0.95 11.88 -24.23
N LEU A 922 1.64 12.23 -25.31
CA LEU A 922 1.26 11.91 -26.70
C LEU A 922 2.14 10.81 -27.30
N SER A 923 1.52 9.90 -28.05
CA SER A 923 2.21 8.86 -28.81
C SER A 923 3.11 9.47 -29.90
N GLY A 924 4.42 9.45 -29.64
CA GLY A 924 5.44 10.07 -30.51
C GLY A 924 5.69 11.57 -30.24
N GLY A 925 5.13 12.13 -29.17
CA GLY A 925 5.35 13.53 -28.79
C GLY A 925 4.83 14.55 -29.81
N ARG A 926 5.38 15.78 -29.75
CA ARG A 926 4.98 16.91 -30.61
C ARG A 926 5.18 16.66 -32.10
N GLU A 927 6.23 15.94 -32.49
CA GLU A 927 6.53 15.69 -33.91
C GLU A 927 5.87 14.40 -34.44
N GLY A 928 5.26 13.61 -33.56
CA GLY A 928 4.61 12.34 -33.87
C GLY A 928 3.40 12.49 -34.79
N LYS A 929 3.09 11.42 -35.53
CA LYS A 929 1.97 11.38 -36.50
C LYS A 929 0.65 11.81 -35.87
N PHE A 930 0.35 11.30 -34.69
CA PHE A 930 -0.86 11.58 -33.93
C PHE A 930 -1.09 13.09 -33.67
N TYR A 931 -0.03 13.86 -33.42
CA TYR A 931 -0.18 15.31 -33.20
C TYR A 931 -0.51 16.04 -34.51
N ARG A 932 0.10 15.64 -35.62
CA ARG A 932 -0.20 16.19 -36.96
C ARG A 932 -1.62 15.84 -37.40
N GLU A 933 -2.06 14.61 -37.17
CA GLU A 933 -3.44 14.17 -37.40
C GLU A 933 -4.43 14.99 -36.56
N LEU A 934 -4.10 15.29 -35.29
CA LEU A 934 -4.89 16.17 -34.42
C LEU A 934 -4.95 17.61 -34.95
N GLU A 935 -3.85 18.17 -35.46
CA GLU A 935 -3.82 19.48 -36.12
C GLU A 935 -4.68 19.48 -37.40
N ASP A 936 -4.51 18.49 -38.27
CA ASP A 936 -5.27 18.33 -39.52
C ASP A 936 -6.79 18.22 -39.26
N TYR A 937 -7.22 17.44 -38.26
CA TYR A 937 -8.64 17.36 -37.88
C TYR A 937 -9.17 18.67 -37.28
N PHE A 938 -8.37 19.40 -36.50
CA PHE A 938 -8.74 20.71 -35.96
C PHE A 938 -8.95 21.75 -37.08
N TYR A 939 -8.06 21.77 -38.09
CA TYR A 939 -8.25 22.62 -39.27
C TYR A 939 -9.41 22.15 -40.15
N TYR A 940 -9.58 20.83 -40.35
CA TYR A 940 -10.69 20.29 -41.14
C TYR A 940 -12.07 20.68 -40.57
N SER A 941 -12.22 20.70 -39.23
CA SER A 941 -13.44 21.20 -38.57
C SER A 941 -13.73 22.68 -38.88
N GLN A 942 -12.72 23.54 -38.98
CA GLN A 942 -12.93 24.93 -39.42
C GLN A 942 -13.45 24.98 -40.86
N LEU A 943 -12.98 24.09 -41.73
CA LEU A 943 -13.44 24.00 -43.12
C LEU A 943 -14.87 23.42 -43.22
N ARG A 944 -15.21 22.47 -42.34
CA ARG A 944 -16.54 21.83 -42.20
C ARG A 944 -17.61 22.84 -41.74
N SER A 945 -17.33 23.59 -40.68
CA SER A 945 -18.26 24.58 -40.10
C SER A 945 -18.59 25.76 -41.03
N GLN A 946 -17.84 25.93 -42.14
CA GLN A 946 -18.10 26.90 -43.21
C GLN A 946 -18.91 26.31 -44.38
N GLY A 947 -19.30 25.05 -44.30
CA GLY A 947 -19.93 24.29 -45.38
C GLY A 947 -18.91 23.57 -46.26
N ILE A 948 -19.09 22.26 -46.47
CA ILE A 948 -18.19 21.46 -47.30
C ILE A 948 -18.26 21.92 -48.76
N ASP A 949 -19.46 22.21 -49.28
CA ASP A 949 -19.69 22.69 -50.66
C ASP A 949 -19.56 24.21 -50.84
N THR A 950 -19.00 24.95 -49.86
CA THR A 950 -18.93 26.41 -49.98
C THR A 950 -18.01 26.87 -51.11
N MET A 951 -18.55 27.74 -51.96
CA MET A 951 -17.83 28.45 -53.02
C MET A 951 -17.24 29.78 -52.51
N GLU A 952 -17.46 30.14 -51.25
CA GLU A 952 -16.83 31.31 -50.64
C GLU A 952 -15.36 31.06 -50.27
N THR A 953 -14.58 32.13 -50.15
CA THR A 953 -13.19 32.05 -49.68
C THR A 953 -13.15 31.59 -48.21
N ARG A 954 -12.78 30.34 -47.98
CA ARG A 954 -12.67 29.75 -46.63
C ARG A 954 -11.70 30.55 -45.77
N LYS A 955 -12.12 30.86 -44.54
CA LYS A 955 -11.36 31.62 -43.54
C LYS A 955 -10.78 30.63 -42.54
N VAL A 956 -9.45 30.52 -42.51
CA VAL A 956 -8.75 29.81 -41.43
C VAL A 956 -8.60 30.75 -40.23
N SER A 957 -8.70 30.21 -39.03
CA SER A 957 -8.42 30.93 -37.78
C SER A 957 -7.69 30.02 -36.78
N GLU A 958 -7.35 30.55 -35.62
CA GLU A 958 -6.72 29.77 -34.55
C GLU A 958 -7.74 29.00 -33.68
N HIS A 959 -9.04 29.15 -33.95
CA HIS A 959 -10.14 28.72 -33.09
C HIS A 959 -11.23 27.92 -33.82
N ILE A 960 -11.88 27.00 -33.09
CA ILE A 960 -13.12 26.31 -33.49
C ILE A 960 -14.29 26.70 -32.57
N CYS A 961 -15.53 26.61 -33.07
CA CYS A 961 -16.74 26.75 -32.27
C CYS A 961 -16.97 25.50 -31.40
N LEU A 962 -17.52 25.66 -30.19
CA LEU A 962 -17.73 24.52 -29.28
C LEU A 962 -18.63 23.40 -29.84
N SER A 963 -19.55 23.71 -30.76
CA SER A 963 -20.39 22.69 -31.43
C SER A 963 -19.59 21.62 -32.17
N GLU A 964 -18.40 21.96 -32.65
CA GLU A 964 -17.53 21.06 -33.41
C GLU A 964 -16.74 20.09 -32.51
N LEU A 965 -16.55 20.46 -31.24
CA LEU A 965 -15.60 19.83 -30.33
C LEU A 965 -15.81 18.32 -30.15
N PRO A 966 -17.06 17.80 -30.03
CA PRO A 966 -17.30 16.35 -29.93
C PRO A 966 -16.89 15.60 -31.19
N PHE A 967 -17.08 16.20 -32.38
CA PHE A 967 -16.71 15.57 -33.65
C PHE A 967 -15.19 15.48 -33.81
N VAL A 968 -14.45 16.52 -33.43
CA VAL A 968 -12.98 16.50 -33.45
C VAL A 968 -12.43 15.46 -32.46
N MET A 969 -12.99 15.37 -31.24
CA MET A 969 -12.60 14.31 -30.30
C MET A 969 -12.87 12.90 -30.84
N ARG A 970 -14.06 12.68 -31.42
CA ARG A 970 -14.47 11.39 -32.01
C ARG A 970 -13.56 10.99 -33.18
N ALA A 971 -13.19 11.94 -34.05
CA ALA A 971 -12.24 11.71 -35.15
C ALA A 971 -10.82 11.32 -34.68
N ILE A 972 -10.37 11.86 -33.54
CA ILE A 972 -9.09 11.52 -32.90
C ILE A 972 -9.21 10.27 -31.98
N GLY A 973 -10.27 9.46 -32.18
CA GLY A 973 -10.48 8.18 -31.49
C GLY A 973 -10.83 8.30 -30.00
N PHE A 974 -11.26 9.46 -29.52
CA PHE A 974 -11.86 9.59 -28.19
C PHE A 974 -13.37 9.81 -28.30
N TYR A 975 -14.14 8.87 -27.74
CA TYR A 975 -15.59 8.89 -27.76
C TYR A 975 -16.12 9.34 -26.39
N PRO A 976 -16.33 10.66 -26.16
CA PRO A 976 -17.00 11.13 -24.96
C PRO A 976 -18.49 10.77 -25.01
N SER A 977 -19.02 10.38 -23.85
CA SER A 977 -20.44 10.26 -23.55
C SER A 977 -21.06 11.64 -23.40
N GLU A 978 -22.38 11.76 -23.54
CA GLU A 978 -23.07 13.06 -23.53
C GLU A 978 -22.91 13.79 -22.16
N GLU A 979 -22.88 13.07 -21.02
CA GLU A 979 -22.48 13.66 -19.72
C GLU A 979 -21.11 14.37 -19.79
N LYS A 980 -20.15 13.78 -20.49
CA LYS A 980 -18.79 14.35 -20.63
C LYS A 980 -18.77 15.52 -21.59
N ILE A 981 -19.59 15.50 -22.63
CA ILE A 981 -19.73 16.63 -23.57
C ILE A 981 -20.29 17.85 -22.82
N ASP A 982 -21.29 17.66 -21.97
CA ASP A 982 -21.79 18.73 -21.09
C ASP A 982 -20.74 19.18 -20.05
N ASP A 983 -19.98 18.28 -19.41
CA ASP A 983 -18.87 18.65 -18.53
C ASP A 983 -17.79 19.47 -19.27
N ILE A 984 -17.37 19.06 -20.46
CA ILE A 984 -16.42 19.77 -21.33
C ILE A 984 -16.95 21.16 -21.68
N PHE A 985 -18.22 21.23 -22.09
CA PHE A 985 -18.86 22.49 -22.43
C PHE A 985 -19.00 23.41 -21.22
N ASN A 986 -19.29 22.90 -20.03
CA ASN A 986 -19.34 23.68 -18.80
C ASN A 986 -17.95 24.18 -18.39
N GLU A 987 -16.91 23.34 -18.53
CA GLU A 987 -15.52 23.71 -18.26
C GLU A 987 -15.05 24.87 -19.15
N ILE A 988 -15.35 24.84 -20.45
CA ILE A 988 -14.90 25.90 -21.36
C ILE A 988 -15.81 27.15 -21.27
N LYS A 989 -17.14 27.00 -21.34
CA LYS A 989 -18.08 28.14 -21.35
C LYS A 989 -17.95 29.04 -20.12
N PHE A 990 -17.65 28.45 -18.96
CA PHE A 990 -17.55 29.17 -17.68
C PHE A 990 -16.12 29.39 -17.19
N GLY A 991 -15.08 28.89 -17.88
CA GLY A 991 -13.70 28.87 -17.41
C GLY A 991 -13.13 30.22 -16.96
N GLU A 992 -13.52 31.32 -17.63
CA GLU A 992 -13.15 32.69 -17.26
C GLU A 992 -14.33 33.55 -16.75
N TYR A 993 -15.54 32.97 -16.64
CA TYR A 993 -16.79 33.74 -16.44
C TYR A 993 -16.79 34.54 -15.12
N VAL A 994 -16.15 34.01 -14.08
CA VAL A 994 -16.11 34.60 -12.72
C VAL A 994 -15.15 35.80 -12.63
N ASP A 995 -14.23 35.92 -13.59
CA ASP A 995 -13.25 37.01 -13.65
C ASP A 995 -13.57 38.02 -14.77
N THR A 996 -14.13 37.57 -15.90
CA THR A 996 -14.44 38.41 -17.08
C THR A 996 -15.91 38.80 -17.21
N GLY A 997 -16.84 38.08 -16.58
CA GLY A 997 -18.28 38.20 -16.77
C GLY A 997 -18.79 37.76 -18.15
N LYS A 998 -17.96 37.07 -18.97
CA LYS A 998 -18.28 36.64 -20.32
C LYS A 998 -18.31 35.11 -20.43
N LEU A 999 -19.20 34.60 -21.27
CA LEU A 999 -19.21 33.20 -21.70
C LEU A 999 -18.30 33.02 -22.91
N ILE A 1000 -17.58 31.90 -22.95
CA ILE A 1000 -16.70 31.54 -24.06
C ILE A 1000 -17.43 30.59 -25.02
N ASP A 1001 -17.42 30.89 -26.32
CA ASP A 1001 -18.11 30.12 -27.38
C ASP A 1001 -17.13 29.36 -28.31
N LYS A 1002 -15.82 29.55 -28.12
CA LYS A 1002 -14.74 29.09 -29.01
C LYS A 1002 -13.52 28.62 -28.22
N ILE A 1003 -12.75 27.72 -28.81
CA ILE A 1003 -11.51 27.18 -28.21
C ILE A 1003 -10.38 27.13 -29.25
N ASN A 1004 -9.16 27.37 -28.80
CA ASN A 1004 -7.94 27.28 -29.62
C ASN A 1004 -7.32 25.88 -29.55
N LEU A 1005 -6.36 25.60 -30.44
CA LEU A 1005 -5.67 24.30 -30.51
C LEU A 1005 -4.91 23.93 -29.20
N PRO A 1006 -4.07 24.80 -28.59
CA PRO A 1006 -3.43 24.53 -27.31
C PRO A 1006 -4.36 24.11 -26.17
N ASP A 1007 -5.48 24.80 -25.99
CA ASP A 1007 -6.41 24.53 -24.90
C ASP A 1007 -7.33 23.34 -25.23
N PHE A 1008 -7.65 23.11 -26.51
CA PHE A 1008 -8.26 21.86 -26.96
C PHE A 1008 -7.38 20.66 -26.61
N LEU A 1009 -6.06 20.72 -26.83
CA LEU A 1009 -5.14 19.64 -26.47
C LEU A 1009 -5.17 19.35 -24.96
N LYS A 1010 -5.16 20.38 -24.12
CA LYS A 1010 -5.26 20.25 -22.65
C LYS A 1010 -6.58 19.59 -22.24
N VAL A 1011 -7.71 20.01 -22.81
CA VAL A 1011 -9.04 19.43 -22.54
C VAL A 1011 -9.11 17.98 -23.03
N TYR A 1012 -8.63 17.68 -24.24
CA TYR A 1012 -8.56 16.33 -24.79
C TYR A 1012 -7.78 15.39 -23.86
N LEU A 1013 -6.56 15.76 -23.44
CA LEU A 1013 -5.74 14.98 -22.52
C LEU A 1013 -6.39 14.82 -21.13
N ASN A 1014 -7.00 15.88 -20.60
CA ASN A 1014 -7.64 15.85 -19.30
C ASN A 1014 -8.92 14.99 -19.27
N HIS A 1015 -9.66 14.87 -20.38
CA HIS A 1015 -10.89 14.06 -20.47
C HIS A 1015 -10.66 12.62 -20.98
N LYS A 1016 -9.67 12.38 -21.85
CA LYS A 1016 -9.33 11.04 -22.40
C LYS A 1016 -8.99 10.02 -21.30
N PRO A 1017 -9.48 8.77 -21.33
CA PRO A 1017 -9.05 7.71 -20.42
C PRO A 1017 -7.55 7.38 -20.61
N PRO A 1018 -6.73 7.31 -19.56
CA PRO A 1018 -5.28 7.09 -19.70
C PRO A 1018 -4.91 5.74 -20.35
N PHE A 1019 -5.69 4.69 -20.10
CA PHE A 1019 -5.44 3.32 -20.58
C PHE A 1019 -6.42 2.86 -21.68
N GLY A 1020 -7.13 3.81 -22.32
CA GLY A 1020 -8.12 3.50 -23.36
C GLY A 1020 -9.27 2.60 -22.89
N ASN A 1021 -9.82 1.82 -23.82
CA ASN A 1021 -10.82 0.77 -23.55
C ASN A 1021 -10.12 -0.59 -23.59
N THR A 1022 -9.87 -1.22 -22.43
CA THR A 1022 -9.20 -2.52 -22.36
C THR A 1022 -10.18 -3.69 -22.59
N MET A 1023 -9.68 -4.79 -23.14
CA MET A 1023 -10.49 -5.99 -23.38
C MET A 1023 -11.07 -6.58 -22.08
N SER A 1024 -10.36 -6.43 -20.96
CA SER A 1024 -10.88 -6.76 -19.61
C SER A 1024 -12.12 -5.95 -19.23
N GLY A 1025 -12.23 -4.69 -19.68
CA GLY A 1025 -13.43 -3.87 -19.50
C GLY A 1025 -14.61 -4.39 -20.32
N ILE A 1026 -14.37 -4.79 -21.56
CA ILE A 1026 -15.42 -5.39 -22.43
C ILE A 1026 -15.92 -6.70 -21.82
N HIS A 1027 -15.02 -7.63 -21.43
CA HIS A 1027 -15.42 -8.88 -20.78
C HIS A 1027 -16.29 -8.65 -19.54
N LYS A 1028 -15.94 -7.70 -18.66
CA LYS A 1028 -16.74 -7.35 -17.47
C LYS A 1028 -18.14 -6.82 -17.82
N SER A 1029 -18.29 -6.06 -18.91
CA SER A 1029 -19.61 -5.65 -19.41
C SER A 1029 -20.43 -6.86 -19.88
N PHE A 1030 -19.81 -7.82 -20.57
CA PHE A 1030 -20.47 -9.08 -20.98
C PHE A 1030 -20.76 -10.04 -19.81
N GLU A 1031 -20.01 -9.99 -18.71
CA GLU A 1031 -20.34 -10.70 -17.46
C GLU A 1031 -21.61 -10.16 -16.78
N VAL A 1032 -21.88 -8.85 -16.91
CA VAL A 1032 -23.03 -8.16 -16.28
C VAL A 1032 -24.26 -8.15 -17.17
N LEU A 1033 -24.10 -7.99 -18.48
CA LEU A 1033 -25.20 -7.89 -19.45
C LEU A 1033 -25.53 -9.22 -20.14
N GLY A 1034 -24.59 -10.17 -20.17
CA GLY A 1034 -24.67 -11.41 -20.93
C GLY A 1034 -24.98 -12.66 -20.10
N TYR A 1035 -25.58 -13.64 -20.77
CA TYR A 1035 -25.77 -14.98 -20.22
C TYR A 1035 -24.54 -15.86 -20.51
N THR A 1036 -24.44 -17.01 -19.83
CA THR A 1036 -23.44 -18.03 -20.15
C THR A 1036 -24.00 -18.95 -21.22
N ASN A 1037 -23.36 -19.02 -22.40
CA ASN A 1037 -23.82 -19.84 -23.51
C ASN A 1037 -23.39 -21.32 -23.39
N SER A 1038 -23.80 -22.15 -24.36
CA SER A 1038 -23.50 -23.59 -24.40
C SER A 1038 -22.00 -23.93 -24.47
N LYS A 1039 -21.14 -22.97 -24.83
CA LYS A 1039 -19.67 -23.09 -24.86
C LYS A 1039 -19.02 -22.57 -23.57
N GLY A 1040 -19.80 -22.18 -22.57
CA GLY A 1040 -19.32 -21.59 -21.30
C GLY A 1040 -18.85 -20.14 -21.40
N LYS A 1041 -18.95 -19.49 -22.57
CA LYS A 1041 -18.59 -18.07 -22.75
C LYS A 1041 -19.75 -17.15 -22.35
N LYS A 1042 -19.41 -15.88 -22.06
CA LYS A 1042 -20.40 -14.81 -21.88
C LYS A 1042 -20.83 -14.24 -23.23
N ALA A 1043 -22.13 -14.20 -23.47
CA ALA A 1043 -22.72 -13.75 -24.72
C ALA A 1043 -24.02 -12.95 -24.51
N ILE A 1044 -24.40 -12.14 -25.49
CA ILE A 1044 -25.68 -11.42 -25.57
C ILE A 1044 -26.35 -11.83 -26.88
N ARG A 1045 -27.67 -12.02 -26.90
CA ARG A 1045 -28.40 -12.36 -28.14
C ARG A 1045 -28.52 -11.13 -29.04
N ARG A 1046 -28.58 -11.31 -30.37
CA ARG A 1046 -28.81 -10.21 -31.34
C ARG A 1046 -29.99 -9.30 -30.93
N GLU A 1047 -31.15 -9.89 -30.66
CA GLU A 1047 -32.36 -9.17 -30.22
C GLU A 1047 -32.18 -8.41 -28.91
N ASP A 1048 -31.51 -9.03 -27.93
CA ASP A 1048 -31.25 -8.42 -26.62
C ASP A 1048 -30.26 -7.26 -26.74
N PHE A 1049 -29.23 -7.40 -27.58
CA PHE A 1049 -28.21 -6.39 -27.84
C PHE A 1049 -28.80 -5.16 -28.54
N LEU A 1050 -29.54 -5.34 -29.63
CA LEU A 1050 -30.23 -4.24 -30.33
C LEU A 1050 -31.21 -3.51 -29.40
N ARG A 1051 -32.01 -4.28 -28.62
CA ARG A 1051 -32.93 -3.71 -27.63
C ARG A 1051 -32.20 -2.96 -26.51
N LEU A 1052 -30.99 -3.36 -26.10
CA LEU A 1052 -30.20 -2.62 -25.12
C LEU A 1052 -29.75 -1.25 -25.65
N LEU A 1053 -29.28 -1.17 -26.90
CA LEU A 1053 -28.84 0.09 -27.55
C LEU A 1053 -29.97 1.15 -27.62
N VAL A 1054 -31.21 0.72 -27.83
CA VAL A 1054 -32.38 1.61 -27.96
C VAL A 1054 -33.07 1.89 -26.60
N THR A 1055 -32.73 1.18 -25.51
CA THR A 1055 -33.47 1.29 -24.23
C THR A 1055 -32.64 1.49 -22.96
N LYS A 1056 -31.29 1.52 -23.02
CA LYS A 1056 -30.42 1.65 -21.84
C LYS A 1056 -29.29 2.67 -22.04
N GLY A 1057 -29.03 3.45 -20.99
CA GLY A 1057 -27.95 4.45 -20.97
C GLY A 1057 -28.26 5.63 -21.88
N GLU A 1058 -27.21 6.11 -22.55
CA GLU A 1058 -27.33 7.04 -23.69
C GLU A 1058 -27.85 6.23 -24.88
N HIS A 1059 -29.18 6.16 -24.96
CA HIS A 1059 -29.90 5.34 -25.94
C HIS A 1059 -29.91 6.02 -27.31
N MET A 1060 -29.77 5.21 -28.35
CA MET A 1060 -29.85 5.66 -29.74
C MET A 1060 -31.29 5.58 -30.25
N THR A 1061 -31.67 6.45 -31.19
CA THR A 1061 -32.87 6.21 -32.00
C THR A 1061 -32.65 5.03 -32.95
N GLU A 1062 -33.75 4.42 -33.42
CA GLU A 1062 -33.66 3.31 -34.39
C GLU A 1062 -33.01 3.76 -35.71
N GLU A 1063 -33.21 5.02 -36.13
CA GLU A 1063 -32.58 5.61 -37.32
C GLU A 1063 -31.06 5.77 -37.13
N GLU A 1064 -30.60 6.34 -36.01
CA GLU A 1064 -29.17 6.45 -35.69
C GLU A 1064 -28.49 5.10 -35.53
N MET A 1065 -29.17 4.12 -34.92
CA MET A 1065 -28.66 2.75 -34.78
C MET A 1065 -28.42 2.11 -36.16
N LEU A 1066 -29.40 2.21 -37.06
CA LEU A 1066 -29.30 1.69 -38.42
C LEU A 1066 -28.19 2.40 -39.21
N ASP A 1067 -28.04 3.73 -39.08
CA ASP A 1067 -26.98 4.49 -39.76
C ASP A 1067 -25.57 4.20 -39.22
N CYS A 1068 -25.44 3.92 -37.92
CA CYS A 1068 -24.21 3.39 -37.34
C CYS A 1068 -23.82 2.05 -37.97
N PHE A 1069 -24.73 1.08 -38.01
CA PHE A 1069 -24.45 -0.22 -38.64
C PHE A 1069 -24.18 -0.10 -40.14
N ALA A 1070 -24.92 0.76 -40.86
CA ALA A 1070 -24.65 1.06 -42.27
C ALA A 1070 -23.23 1.59 -42.51
N SER A 1071 -22.69 2.36 -41.56
CA SER A 1071 -21.36 2.95 -41.63
C SER A 1071 -20.27 1.93 -41.23
N LEU A 1072 -20.50 1.14 -40.18
CA LEU A 1072 -19.58 0.09 -39.72
C LEU A 1072 -19.41 -1.05 -40.75
N PHE A 1073 -20.51 -1.46 -41.39
CA PHE A 1073 -20.49 -2.48 -42.45
C PHE A 1073 -20.14 -1.92 -43.85
N GLY A 1074 -19.77 -0.63 -43.95
CA GLY A 1074 -19.33 0.00 -45.21
C GLY A 1074 -20.41 0.18 -46.29
N LEU A 1075 -21.69 0.04 -45.93
CA LEU A 1075 -22.84 0.15 -46.83
C LEU A 1075 -23.11 1.60 -47.28
N ASN A 1076 -22.69 2.59 -46.48
CA ASN A 1076 -22.75 4.03 -46.82
C ASN A 1076 -21.33 4.58 -47.15
N PRO A 1077 -20.90 4.60 -48.43
CA PRO A 1077 -19.57 5.09 -48.80
C PRO A 1077 -19.37 6.61 -48.67
N GLU A 1078 -20.45 7.39 -48.46
CA GLU A 1078 -20.40 8.86 -48.26
C GLU A 1078 -20.56 9.29 -46.79
N GLY A 1079 -20.69 8.35 -45.84
CA GLY A 1079 -20.68 8.62 -44.40
C GLY A 1079 -22.03 9.00 -43.77
N TRP A 1080 -21.96 9.71 -42.64
CA TRP A 1080 -23.06 9.88 -41.67
C TRP A 1080 -24.11 10.92 -42.13
N LYS A 1081 -25.40 10.57 -42.12
CA LYS A 1081 -26.51 11.34 -42.72
C LYS A 1081 -26.93 12.64 -41.99
N SER A 1082 -26.15 13.14 -41.04
CA SER A 1082 -26.48 14.35 -40.26
C SER A 1082 -26.05 15.65 -40.95
N GLU A 1083 -25.46 15.55 -42.14
CA GLU A 1083 -25.05 16.69 -42.96
C GLU A 1083 -26.21 17.18 -43.84
N PRO A 1084 -26.50 18.49 -43.90
CA PRO A 1084 -27.63 19.03 -44.66
C PRO A 1084 -27.46 18.99 -46.20
N ALA A 1085 -26.44 18.30 -46.71
CA ALA A 1085 -26.11 18.21 -48.13
C ALA A 1085 -26.47 16.85 -48.76
N THR A 1086 -26.21 15.73 -48.08
CA THR A 1086 -26.28 14.34 -48.64
C THR A 1086 -27.70 13.74 -48.66
N SER A 1087 -28.70 14.55 -48.97
CA SER A 1087 -30.13 14.18 -48.91
C SER A 1087 -30.65 13.40 -50.14
N SER A 1088 -29.95 12.35 -50.63
CA SER A 1088 -30.57 11.40 -51.60
C SER A 1088 -29.88 10.04 -51.81
N VAL A 1089 -29.92 9.13 -50.82
CA VAL A 1089 -29.84 7.67 -51.11
C VAL A 1089 -30.95 6.92 -50.38
N LYS A 1090 -31.97 6.46 -51.12
CA LYS A 1090 -32.85 5.36 -50.68
C LYS A 1090 -32.18 4.03 -51.04
N GLY A 1091 -31.23 3.62 -50.21
CA GLY A 1091 -30.58 2.31 -50.25
C GLY A 1091 -31.33 1.30 -49.39
N SER A 1092 -31.22 0.03 -49.77
CA SER A 1092 -31.69 -1.19 -49.08
C SER A 1092 -31.92 -1.08 -47.57
N GLU A 1093 -33.08 -1.59 -47.11
CA GLU A 1093 -33.31 -1.94 -45.70
C GLU A 1093 -32.19 -2.88 -45.22
N ILE A 1094 -31.51 -2.52 -44.14
CA ILE A 1094 -30.33 -3.25 -43.64
C ILE A 1094 -30.82 -4.49 -42.91
N CYS A 1095 -30.55 -5.67 -43.46
CA CYS A 1095 -30.90 -6.93 -42.81
C CYS A 1095 -29.90 -7.23 -41.67
N LEU A 1096 -30.14 -6.63 -40.49
CA LEU A 1096 -29.37 -6.89 -39.27
C LEU A 1096 -29.36 -8.37 -38.86
N GLU A 1097 -30.27 -9.19 -39.39
CA GLU A 1097 -30.31 -10.64 -39.20
C GLU A 1097 -29.22 -11.38 -40.00
N GLU A 1098 -28.79 -10.84 -41.15
CA GLU A 1098 -27.73 -11.41 -42.00
C GLU A 1098 -26.32 -10.95 -41.57
N GLU A 1099 -26.16 -9.69 -41.15
CA GLU A 1099 -24.85 -9.09 -40.82
C GLU A 1099 -24.38 -9.28 -39.36
N LEU A 1100 -25.31 -9.49 -38.40
CA LEU A 1100 -24.95 -9.74 -36.98
C LEU A 1100 -25.18 -11.21 -36.60
N PRO A 1101 -24.29 -11.85 -35.81
CA PRO A 1101 -24.50 -13.23 -35.34
C PRO A 1101 -25.57 -13.32 -34.23
N ASP A 1102 -26.20 -14.49 -34.10
CA ASP A 1102 -27.26 -14.73 -33.10
C ASP A 1102 -26.77 -14.57 -31.65
N GLU A 1103 -25.55 -15.04 -31.38
CA GLU A 1103 -24.84 -14.86 -30.11
C GLU A 1103 -23.60 -13.97 -30.32
N ILE A 1104 -23.63 -12.76 -29.76
CA ILE A 1104 -22.48 -11.85 -29.75
C ILE A 1104 -21.67 -12.13 -28.48
N THR A 1105 -20.38 -12.44 -28.61
CA THR A 1105 -19.43 -12.49 -27.48
C THR A 1105 -18.59 -11.22 -27.40
N ALA A 1106 -17.84 -11.03 -26.32
CA ALA A 1106 -16.95 -9.88 -26.15
C ALA A 1106 -15.91 -9.76 -27.27
N GLU A 1107 -15.38 -10.89 -27.73
CA GLU A 1107 -14.41 -10.98 -28.83
C GLU A 1107 -15.02 -10.55 -30.16
N ILE A 1108 -16.16 -11.15 -30.54
CA ILE A 1108 -16.95 -10.79 -31.73
C ILE A 1108 -17.29 -9.29 -31.73
N PHE A 1109 -17.75 -8.76 -30.60
CA PHE A 1109 -18.07 -7.35 -30.45
C PHE A 1109 -16.85 -6.44 -30.68
N ALA A 1110 -15.68 -6.82 -30.19
CA ALA A 1110 -14.46 -6.05 -30.38
C ALA A 1110 -13.95 -6.10 -31.84
N THR A 1111 -13.83 -7.29 -32.44
CA THR A 1111 -13.18 -7.46 -33.76
C THR A 1111 -14.13 -7.36 -34.93
N GLU A 1112 -15.29 -8.01 -34.87
CA GLU A 1112 -16.19 -8.17 -36.02
C GLU A 1112 -17.18 -7.01 -36.13
N ILE A 1113 -17.63 -6.46 -34.99
CA ILE A 1113 -18.60 -5.34 -34.96
C ILE A 1113 -17.90 -3.97 -34.88
N LEU A 1114 -16.89 -3.81 -34.03
CA LEU A 1114 -16.19 -2.52 -33.83
C LEU A 1114 -14.87 -2.38 -34.62
N GLY A 1115 -14.39 -3.43 -35.29
CA GLY A 1115 -13.14 -3.39 -36.06
C GLY A 1115 -11.87 -3.15 -35.23
N LEU A 1116 -11.92 -3.32 -33.91
CA LEU A 1116 -10.79 -3.04 -33.02
C LEU A 1116 -9.76 -4.17 -33.09
N THR A 1117 -8.51 -3.82 -33.39
CA THR A 1117 -7.38 -4.75 -33.34
C THR A 1117 -7.12 -5.20 -31.90
N ILE A 1118 -7.37 -6.47 -31.59
CA ILE A 1118 -7.00 -7.04 -30.29
C ILE A 1118 -5.48 -7.11 -30.19
N SER A 1119 -4.91 -6.32 -29.28
CA SER A 1119 -3.58 -6.58 -28.72
C SER A 1119 -3.73 -7.65 -27.63
N GLU A 1120 -3.33 -8.90 -27.92
CA GLU A 1120 -3.39 -9.99 -26.92
C GLU A 1120 -2.46 -9.74 -25.71
N TYR A 1121 -1.47 -8.86 -25.87
CA TYR A 1121 -0.67 -8.31 -24.80
C TYR A 1121 -1.39 -7.13 -24.13
N SER A 1122 -2.17 -7.42 -23.09
CA SER A 1122 -2.52 -6.45 -22.04
C SER A 1122 -2.61 -7.10 -20.64
N SER A 1123 -1.87 -8.21 -20.44
CA SER A 1123 -1.70 -8.88 -19.14
C SER A 1123 -0.59 -8.23 -18.28
N GLN A 1124 0.19 -7.32 -18.87
CA GLN A 1124 1.22 -6.51 -18.21
C GLN A 1124 1.19 -5.07 -18.75
N ASP A 1125 0.23 -4.26 -18.27
CA ASP A 1125 0.17 -2.81 -18.44
C ASP A 1125 -0.15 -2.18 -17.07
N GLY A 1126 0.64 -1.28 -16.49
CA GLY A 1126 1.99 -0.82 -16.84
C GLY A 1126 2.69 -0.26 -15.59
N GLN A 1127 3.96 0.15 -15.72
CA GLN A 1127 4.83 0.62 -14.62
C GLN A 1127 4.34 1.90 -13.93
#